data_AF-A0A9P7BQY8-F1
#
_entry.id   AF-A0A9P7BQY8-F1
#
_cell.length_a   1.000
_cell.length_b   1.000
_cell.length_c   1.000
_cell.angle_alpha   90.00
_cell.angle_beta   90.00
_cell.angle_gamma   90.00
#
_symmetry.space_group_name_H-M   'P 1'
#
loop_
_entity.id
_entity.type
_entity.pdbx_description
1 polymer ?
#
loop_
_entity_poly.entity_id
_entity_poly.type
_entity_poly.pdbx_seq_one_letter_code
_entity_poly.pdbx_strand_id
1 'polypeptide(L)'
;MEDDIFSTTNVSLLDEMESPRQTEIVPSSYTKNSILDSNSHKSNKNDINHINNSGSSNSSEQWNVVEAPLESLAEVVHKEKTTKSASFSVPLKHQENTVDILKKDNFDLRLKIYFLEIRLHDLSPTNLENALKENVDLKVTVQRLTKELKKYKKMILELNAALEIVNKPCPKQHGMTQAEKDELKAAVSEVEKYHEENDKLSKMVADISAENVRLRAALRSAKSEHEETDIYRKYRQAQITIQEQQQQIQALKAKPKSNSPRLYKDDYSLLNKIKELENELKGQRLENNAVMNELEQKKKQIKDLQNEINEYNKNLHDTKQRLKDKMEECQSLCKESGTSVRSISDETVEQLKKENRLLVSELQSREQEIAALEDEVIKLLSYCEGNGANDPIDNQEQDERVMSLEAMVQERDEKISMLNDDLKNIDKTHYEDIEALEEHISKLQQKIEENNKNKKDLMIELKESLEKADQVQKECEDKLNKQFNELAVAIREREVRIATLEGEHEAIIDTMQREKELLQEEIEELSQKLELVLQEMEEKEYCIQELKAMTDQKNSNDSEMLDLKEQLQKLSKNDEHWKEKVFALEYRLKDQLAAYRSLKHKWTMTSEKNEKLNKLLVQSRKDAESNLKPNKAEQILQRLSYELRQELEDKSRECDQAKIRLTEFQILYNEQVEMNRDLAKQLQRRENMLSHSLSTFDTLKEHKEFMENILYEQATGTHSFRERSELSVMKY
;
A
#
# COMPACT_ATOMS: atom_id res chain seq x y z
N MET A 1 24.79 31.90 -53.28
CA MET A 1 25.43 30.76 -53.94
C MET A 1 24.57 29.56 -53.58
N GLU A 2 23.39 29.39 -54.21
CA GLU A 2 23.18 28.80 -55.56
C GLU A 2 23.94 27.48 -55.71
N ASP A 3 23.41 26.35 -56.18
CA ASP A 3 22.08 25.89 -56.63
C ASP A 3 22.22 24.37 -56.92
N ASP A 4 21.09 23.65 -56.90
CA ASP A 4 20.73 22.45 -57.70
C ASP A 4 21.59 21.14 -57.64
N ILE A 5 21.06 19.91 -57.70
CA ILE A 5 20.17 19.33 -58.73
C ILE A 5 19.44 18.07 -58.18
N PHE A 6 18.17 17.95 -58.57
CA PHE A 6 17.25 16.79 -58.48
C PHE A 6 17.72 15.49 -59.17
N SER A 7 17.29 14.32 -58.67
CA SER A 7 16.61 13.32 -59.50
C SER A 7 15.84 12.26 -58.69
N THR A 8 14.62 12.04 -59.17
CA THR A 8 13.50 11.20 -58.78
C THR A 8 13.67 9.70 -59.00
N THR A 9 13.02 8.86 -58.17
CA THR A 9 12.08 7.81 -58.66
C THR A 9 11.08 7.33 -57.60
N ASN A 10 9.81 7.31 -58.00
CA ASN A 10 8.65 6.68 -57.35
C ASN A 10 8.84 5.17 -57.12
N VAL A 11 8.12 4.59 -56.13
CA VAL A 11 7.16 3.47 -56.29
C VAL A 11 6.33 3.34 -55.01
N SER A 12 5.01 3.29 -55.21
CA SER A 12 3.92 3.03 -54.26
C SER A 12 4.02 1.67 -53.57
N LEU A 13 3.53 1.56 -52.33
CA LEU A 13 2.60 0.48 -51.92
C LEU A 13 1.93 0.83 -50.57
N LEU A 14 0.63 1.11 -50.63
CA LEU A 14 -0.34 0.96 -49.56
C LEU A 14 -0.64 -0.54 -49.39
N ASP A 15 -0.72 -1.06 -48.16
CA ASP A 15 -1.96 -1.68 -47.62
C ASP A 15 -1.80 -2.26 -46.21
N GLU A 16 -2.88 -2.13 -45.43
CA GLU A 16 -3.40 -3.07 -44.42
C GLU A 16 -2.55 -3.36 -43.13
N MET A 17 -3.06 -3.30 -41.89
CA MET A 17 -4.39 -3.63 -41.38
C MET A 17 -4.78 -2.85 -40.11
N GLU A 18 -6.08 -2.54 -40.09
CA GLU A 18 -6.87 -1.99 -39.00
C GLU A 18 -7.20 -2.99 -37.88
N SER A 19 -7.56 -2.39 -36.75
CA SER A 19 -8.25 -2.97 -35.58
C SER A 19 -9.66 -3.50 -35.94
N PRO A 20 -10.25 -4.44 -35.16
CA PRO A 20 -11.70 -4.60 -35.18
C PRO A 20 -12.36 -4.38 -33.81
N ARG A 21 -13.40 -3.53 -33.85
CA ARG A 21 -14.51 -3.46 -32.88
C ARG A 21 -15.63 -4.44 -33.26
N GLN A 22 -16.54 -4.59 -32.30
CA GLN A 22 -17.68 -5.48 -32.11
C GLN A 22 -18.82 -5.45 -33.17
N THR A 23 -19.76 -6.40 -32.98
CA THR A 23 -21.18 -6.53 -33.45
C THR A 23 -21.35 -7.31 -34.78
N GLU A 24 -22.29 -8.23 -35.04
CA GLU A 24 -23.72 -8.49 -34.68
C GLU A 24 -24.09 -10.01 -34.94
N ILE A 25 -24.96 -10.69 -34.16
CA ILE A 25 -26.40 -11.05 -34.37
C ILE A 25 -26.73 -12.32 -35.25
N VAL A 26 -27.22 -13.40 -34.56
CA VAL A 26 -28.39 -14.33 -34.85
C VAL A 26 -28.26 -15.36 -36.02
N PRO A 27 -28.93 -16.58 -36.06
CA PRO A 27 -30.23 -16.98 -35.47
C PRO A 27 -30.44 -18.34 -34.76
N SER A 28 -31.40 -18.30 -33.83
CA SER A 28 -32.63 -19.13 -33.67
C SER A 28 -32.71 -20.57 -34.20
N SER A 29 -33.06 -21.50 -33.30
CA SER A 29 -34.07 -22.53 -33.60
C SER A 29 -34.93 -22.90 -32.37
N TYR A 30 -36.14 -23.34 -32.68
CA TYR A 30 -37.34 -23.49 -31.87
C TYR A 30 -37.38 -24.77 -31.02
N THR A 31 -38.11 -24.76 -29.90
CA THR A 31 -39.30 -25.63 -29.71
C THR A 31 -40.14 -25.19 -28.51
N LYS A 32 -41.44 -25.03 -28.77
CA LYS A 32 -42.56 -24.85 -27.84
C LYS A 32 -43.10 -26.23 -27.41
N ASN A 33 -43.67 -26.32 -26.21
CA ASN A 33 -45.01 -26.89 -25.88
C ASN A 33 -45.19 -26.82 -24.34
N SER A 34 -46.02 -25.89 -23.83
CA SER A 34 -47.47 -25.98 -23.54
C SER A 34 -47.80 -26.85 -22.31
N ILE A 35 -48.12 -26.23 -21.17
CA ILE A 35 -49.48 -26.01 -20.62
C ILE A 35 -50.15 -27.29 -20.13
N LEU A 36 -50.44 -27.36 -18.82
CA LEU A 36 -51.76 -27.71 -18.29
C LEU A 36 -51.93 -27.14 -16.87
N ASP A 37 -53.04 -26.43 -16.71
CA ASP A 37 -53.65 -25.94 -15.48
C ASP A 37 -53.99 -27.06 -14.49
N SER A 38 -54.05 -26.74 -13.19
CA SER A 38 -55.25 -26.96 -12.34
C SER A 38 -55.04 -26.55 -10.88
N ASN A 39 -55.62 -25.40 -10.55
CA ASN A 39 -56.39 -24.98 -9.37
C ASN A 39 -56.57 -25.87 -8.09
N SER A 40 -56.76 -25.10 -6.99
CA SER A 40 -57.56 -25.35 -5.75
C SER A 40 -56.85 -26.09 -4.61
N HIS A 41 -56.92 -25.76 -3.30
CA HIS A 41 -57.88 -25.05 -2.43
C HIS A 41 -57.11 -24.45 -1.20
N LYS A 42 -57.38 -23.20 -0.77
CA LYS A 42 -58.27 -22.72 0.33
C LYS A 42 -57.87 -23.04 1.80
N SER A 43 -57.96 -21.96 2.61
CA SER A 43 -57.98 -21.84 4.09
C SER A 43 -56.63 -22.07 4.80
N ASN A 44 -56.20 -21.26 5.78
CA ASN A 44 -56.98 -20.67 6.84
C ASN A 44 -56.36 -19.36 7.36
N LYS A 45 -57.21 -18.37 7.65
CA LYS A 45 -56.93 -17.25 8.53
C LYS A 45 -56.77 -17.75 9.97
N ASN A 46 -55.89 -17.12 10.74
CA ASN A 46 -56.23 -16.72 12.10
C ASN A 46 -55.31 -15.58 12.56
N ASP A 47 -55.97 -14.62 13.18
CA ASP A 47 -55.48 -13.40 13.78
C ASP A 47 -54.49 -13.64 14.93
N ILE A 48 -53.63 -12.66 15.22
CA ILE A 48 -53.46 -12.06 16.56
C ILE A 48 -52.70 -10.74 16.42
N ASN A 49 -53.21 -9.78 17.17
CA ASN A 49 -52.94 -8.35 17.19
C ASN A 49 -51.64 -7.91 17.88
N HIS A 50 -51.21 -6.70 17.48
CA HIS A 50 -50.59 -5.61 18.24
C HIS A 50 -49.34 -5.86 19.11
N ILE A 51 -48.27 -5.08 18.84
CA ILE A 51 -47.82 -3.96 19.69
C ILE A 51 -47.03 -2.96 18.81
N ASN A 52 -47.48 -1.70 18.84
CA ASN A 52 -46.76 -0.51 18.38
C ASN A 52 -45.67 -0.14 19.38
N ASN A 53 -44.48 0.31 18.95
CA ASN A 53 -44.02 1.68 19.25
C ASN A 53 -42.69 2.06 18.56
N SER A 54 -42.67 3.29 18.01
CA SER A 54 -41.60 4.32 17.97
C SER A 54 -40.14 3.91 17.68
N GLY A 55 -39.37 4.59 16.83
CA GLY A 55 -39.56 5.92 16.27
C GLY A 55 -38.42 6.30 15.33
N SER A 56 -38.77 7.21 14.43
CA SER A 56 -37.99 7.86 13.39
C SER A 56 -36.76 8.62 13.92
N SER A 57 -35.70 8.69 13.10
CA SER A 57 -35.07 9.96 12.73
C SER A 57 -34.07 9.73 11.57
N ASN A 58 -34.56 9.83 10.34
CA ASN A 58 -33.72 10.12 9.17
C ASN A 58 -33.59 11.64 9.07
N SER A 59 -32.41 12.19 9.34
CA SER A 59 -32.04 13.55 8.95
C SER A 59 -31.11 13.49 7.75
N SER A 60 -31.63 13.84 6.59
CA SER A 60 -30.88 14.07 5.35
C SER A 60 -31.03 15.54 5.03
N GLU A 61 -30.14 16.37 5.57
CA GLU A 61 -30.03 17.78 5.19
C GLU A 61 -29.26 17.88 3.86
N GLN A 62 -30.03 18.05 2.78
CA GLN A 62 -29.55 18.59 1.52
C GLN A 62 -29.27 20.09 1.70
N TRP A 63 -28.02 20.49 1.55
CA TRP A 63 -27.65 21.90 1.42
C TRP A 63 -28.06 22.39 0.02
N ASN A 64 -29.18 23.11 -0.05
CA ASN A 64 -29.52 23.94 -1.20
C ASN A 64 -28.63 25.17 -1.19
N VAL A 65 -27.75 25.25 -2.19
CA VAL A 65 -27.05 26.48 -2.58
C VAL A 65 -28.10 27.43 -3.16
N VAL A 66 -28.37 28.53 -2.45
CA VAL A 66 -29.18 29.64 -2.99
C VAL A 66 -28.24 30.54 -3.77
N GLU A 67 -28.18 30.35 -5.09
CA GLU A 67 -27.74 31.38 -6.03
C GLU A 67 -28.83 32.44 -6.13
N ALA A 68 -28.53 33.65 -5.66
CA ALA A 68 -29.35 34.83 -5.93
C ALA A 68 -28.84 35.52 -7.22
N PRO A 69 -29.68 35.72 -8.24
CA PRO A 69 -29.28 36.39 -9.47
C PRO A 69 -29.38 37.91 -9.29
N LEU A 70 -28.26 38.60 -9.46
CA LEU A 70 -28.21 40.07 -9.55
C LEU A 70 -28.19 40.47 -11.03
N GLU A 71 -29.38 40.66 -11.59
CA GLU A 71 -29.55 41.39 -12.84
C GLU A 71 -30.80 42.29 -12.75
N SER A 72 -30.69 43.45 -13.39
CA SER A 72 -31.68 44.52 -13.56
C SER A 72 -31.78 45.56 -12.44
N LEU A 73 -31.06 46.66 -12.63
CA LEU A 73 -31.57 48.02 -12.43
C LEU A 73 -30.73 49.00 -13.26
N ALA A 74 -30.85 48.86 -14.58
CA ALA A 74 -30.56 49.92 -15.52
C ALA A 74 -31.86 50.66 -15.80
N GLU A 75 -32.15 51.73 -15.04
CA GLU A 75 -32.91 52.90 -15.48
C GLU A 75 -33.09 53.83 -14.28
N VAL A 76 -32.48 55.02 -14.31
CA VAL A 76 -33.18 56.30 -14.13
C VAL A 76 -32.21 57.42 -14.53
N VAL A 77 -32.56 58.00 -15.67
CA VAL A 77 -32.17 59.29 -16.21
C VAL A 77 -32.06 60.39 -15.15
N HIS A 78 -30.87 60.97 -14.97
CA HIS A 78 -30.74 62.32 -14.41
C HIS A 78 -30.53 63.35 -15.52
N LYS A 79 -31.65 64.03 -15.79
CA LYS A 79 -31.79 65.33 -16.44
C LYS A 79 -30.71 66.31 -15.97
N GLU A 80 -29.99 66.84 -16.95
CA GLU A 80 -29.30 68.12 -16.84
C GLU A 80 -30.28 69.19 -16.32
N LYS A 81 -29.94 69.77 -15.17
CA LYS A 81 -30.42 71.10 -14.79
C LYS A 81 -29.20 71.97 -14.57
N THR A 82 -28.96 72.80 -15.57
CA THR A 82 -28.07 73.95 -15.58
C THR A 82 -28.45 74.93 -14.48
N THR A 83 -27.69 74.93 -13.38
CA THR A 83 -27.66 76.05 -12.43
C THR A 83 -26.27 76.65 -12.39
N LYS A 84 -26.16 77.75 -13.14
CA LYS A 84 -25.22 78.86 -13.02
C LYS A 84 -24.11 78.71 -11.97
N SER A 85 -22.89 78.64 -12.52
CA SER A 85 -21.64 79.17 -11.99
C SER A 85 -21.82 80.31 -10.97
N ALA A 86 -21.80 79.97 -9.69
CA ALA A 86 -21.23 80.84 -8.68
C ALA A 86 -19.88 80.21 -8.31
N SER A 87 -18.82 80.75 -8.91
CA SER A 87 -17.44 80.50 -8.51
C SER A 87 -17.23 81.06 -7.10
N PHE A 88 -17.82 80.40 -6.10
CA PHE A 88 -17.30 80.46 -4.76
C PHE A 88 -15.97 79.74 -4.85
N SER A 89 -14.90 80.53 -4.94
CA SER A 89 -13.57 80.14 -4.51
C SER A 89 -13.76 79.54 -3.12
N VAL A 90 -13.89 78.22 -3.06
CA VAL A 90 -13.66 77.47 -1.84
C VAL A 90 -12.29 77.96 -1.39
N PRO A 91 -12.17 78.58 -0.21
CA PRO A 91 -10.90 79.10 0.25
C PRO A 91 -9.85 78.01 0.04
N LEU A 92 -8.68 78.33 -0.51
CA LEU A 92 -7.61 77.34 -0.77
C LEU A 92 -7.39 76.41 0.43
N LYS A 93 -7.53 76.97 1.63
CA LYS A 93 -7.48 76.27 2.92
C LYS A 93 -8.54 75.16 3.10
N HIS A 94 -9.73 75.34 2.57
CA HIS A 94 -10.83 74.38 2.63
C HIS A 94 -10.70 73.30 1.54
N GLN A 95 -10.12 73.64 0.38
CA GLN A 95 -9.68 72.65 -0.61
C GLN A 95 -8.55 71.77 -0.07
N GLU A 96 -7.57 72.37 0.61
CA GLU A 96 -6.44 71.68 1.25
C GLU A 96 -6.94 70.71 2.35
N ASN A 97 -7.85 71.17 3.21
CA ASN A 97 -8.50 70.29 4.20
C ASN A 97 -9.26 69.12 3.56
N THR A 98 -9.93 69.36 2.44
CA THR A 98 -10.67 68.32 1.72
C THR A 98 -9.70 67.31 1.11
N VAL A 99 -8.56 67.76 0.58
CA VAL A 99 -7.48 66.88 0.09
C VAL A 99 -6.88 66.05 1.21
N ASP A 100 -6.68 66.60 2.40
CA ASP A 100 -6.13 65.85 3.54
C ASP A 100 -7.12 64.81 4.09
N ILE A 101 -8.41 65.13 4.13
CA ILE A 101 -9.46 64.15 4.45
C ILE A 101 -9.47 63.03 3.40
N LEU A 102 -9.44 63.37 2.12
CA LEU A 102 -9.42 62.38 1.04
C LEU A 102 -8.15 61.51 1.06
N LYS A 103 -6.99 62.07 1.43
CA LYS A 103 -5.75 61.30 1.59
C LYS A 103 -5.84 60.32 2.75
N LYS A 104 -6.41 60.77 3.88
CA LYS A 104 -6.63 59.91 5.04
C LYS A 104 -7.61 58.79 4.72
N ASP A 105 -8.74 59.11 4.09
CA ASP A 105 -9.74 58.12 3.68
C ASP A 105 -9.16 57.12 2.66
N ASN A 106 -8.33 57.60 1.71
CA ASN A 106 -7.64 56.72 0.76
C ASN A 106 -6.65 55.79 1.46
N PHE A 107 -5.94 56.27 2.47
CA PHE A 107 -5.02 55.46 3.26
C PHE A 107 -5.77 54.42 4.10
N ASP A 108 -6.84 54.81 4.79
CA ASP A 108 -7.69 53.91 5.58
C ASP A 108 -8.33 52.84 4.69
N LEU A 109 -8.75 53.21 3.47
CA LEU A 109 -9.25 52.26 2.48
C LEU A 109 -8.17 51.28 2.01
N ARG A 110 -6.95 51.75 1.74
CA ARG A 110 -5.82 50.87 1.37
C ARG A 110 -5.48 49.87 2.48
N LEU A 111 -5.48 50.31 3.73
CA LEU A 111 -5.30 49.45 4.90
C LEU A 111 -6.41 48.39 4.98
N LYS A 112 -7.66 48.79 4.79
CA LYS A 112 -8.79 47.87 4.81
C LYS A 112 -8.73 46.84 3.68
N ILE A 113 -8.35 47.25 2.47
CA ILE A 113 -8.12 46.35 1.34
C ILE A 113 -7.00 45.36 1.67
N TYR A 114 -5.86 45.83 2.18
CA TYR A 114 -4.74 44.98 2.57
C TYR A 114 -5.13 43.89 3.59
N PHE A 115 -5.87 44.25 4.64
CA PHE A 115 -6.34 43.26 5.62
C PHE A 115 -7.37 42.29 5.06
N LEU A 116 -8.22 42.75 4.13
CA LEU A 116 -9.17 41.88 3.43
C LEU A 116 -8.44 40.91 2.50
N GLU A 117 -7.40 41.35 1.80
CA GLU A 117 -6.55 40.49 0.94
C GLU A 117 -5.82 39.43 1.76
N ILE A 118 -5.24 39.79 2.91
CA ILE A 118 -4.62 38.81 3.83
C ILE A 118 -5.66 37.81 4.31
N ARG A 119 -6.83 38.27 4.76
CA ARG A 119 -7.88 37.38 5.25
C ARG A 119 -8.44 36.47 4.16
N LEU A 120 -8.51 36.96 2.91
CA LEU A 120 -8.91 36.15 1.76
C LEU A 120 -7.84 35.10 1.41
N HIS A 121 -6.57 35.46 1.55
CA HIS A 121 -5.44 34.55 1.40
C HIS A 121 -5.35 33.52 2.55
N ASP A 122 -5.78 33.87 3.76
CA ASP A 122 -5.86 32.91 4.87
C ASP A 122 -7.08 31.98 4.76
N LEU A 123 -8.17 32.46 4.15
CA LEU A 123 -9.33 31.66 3.75
C LEU A 123 -9.14 30.95 2.40
N SER A 124 -7.94 31.03 1.83
CA SER A 124 -7.54 30.48 0.53
C SER A 124 -7.88 28.99 0.38
N PRO A 125 -7.97 28.50 -0.87
CA PRO A 125 -8.15 27.08 -1.24
C PRO A 125 -7.43 26.06 -0.36
N THR A 126 -6.31 26.37 0.30
CA THR A 126 -5.63 25.45 1.23
C THR A 126 -6.52 25.03 2.41
N ASN A 127 -7.33 25.93 2.96
CA ASN A 127 -8.30 25.58 4.02
C ASN A 127 -9.47 24.75 3.48
N LEU A 128 -9.88 25.02 2.23
CA LEU A 128 -10.88 24.22 1.54
C LEU A 128 -10.35 22.81 1.21
N GLU A 129 -9.10 22.70 0.78
CA GLU A 129 -8.39 21.44 0.52
C GLU A 129 -8.21 20.63 1.80
N ASN A 130 -7.86 21.28 2.92
CA ASN A 130 -7.79 20.63 4.22
C ASN A 130 -9.17 20.10 4.67
N ALA A 131 -10.24 20.89 4.52
CA ALA A 131 -11.60 20.46 4.84
C ALA A 131 -12.11 19.35 3.89
N LEU A 132 -11.70 19.37 2.61
CA LEU A 132 -12.00 18.30 1.65
C LEU A 132 -11.23 17.02 2.00
N LYS A 133 -9.96 17.13 2.37
CA LYS A 133 -9.13 16.00 2.81
C LYS A 133 -9.72 15.37 4.07
N GLU A 134 -10.10 16.18 5.05
CA GLU A 134 -10.78 15.70 6.26
C GLU A 134 -12.10 15.00 5.94
N ASN A 135 -12.91 15.55 5.03
CA ASN A 135 -14.15 14.90 4.56
C ASN A 135 -13.89 13.55 3.88
N VAL A 136 -12.84 13.45 3.06
CA VAL A 136 -12.46 12.19 2.40
C VAL A 136 -12.02 11.17 3.45
N ASP A 137 -11.19 11.57 4.41
CA ASP A 137 -10.70 10.69 5.49
C ASP A 137 -11.85 10.20 6.38
N LEU A 138 -12.79 11.10 6.74
CA LEU A 138 -14.01 10.74 7.47
C LEU A 138 -14.87 9.76 6.66
N LYS A 139 -15.05 9.98 5.35
CA LYS A 139 -15.83 9.09 4.48
C LYS A 139 -15.19 7.69 4.36
N VAL A 140 -13.87 7.61 4.26
CA VAL A 140 -13.13 6.33 4.27
C VAL A 140 -13.32 5.62 5.62
N THR A 141 -13.26 6.36 6.72
CA THR A 141 -13.44 5.82 8.08
C THR A 141 -14.85 5.28 8.29
N VAL A 142 -15.88 6.03 7.87
CA VAL A 142 -17.29 5.59 7.92
C VAL A 142 -17.51 4.34 7.07
N GLN A 143 -16.93 4.26 5.86
CA GLN A 143 -17.05 3.06 5.03
C GLN A 143 -16.37 1.85 5.65
N ARG A 144 -15.20 2.03 6.29
CA ARG A 144 -14.49 0.97 7.01
C ARG A 144 -15.32 0.43 8.17
N LEU A 145 -15.81 1.32 9.04
CA LEU A 145 -16.67 0.96 10.17
C LEU A 145 -17.97 0.29 9.72
N THR A 146 -18.56 0.74 8.60
CA THR A 146 -19.76 0.12 8.03
C THR A 146 -19.50 -1.32 7.56
N LYS A 147 -18.33 -1.60 6.97
CA LYS A 147 -17.94 -2.97 6.57
C LYS A 147 -17.71 -3.87 7.78
N GLU A 148 -17.05 -3.36 8.82
CA GLU A 148 -16.84 -4.09 10.08
C GLU A 148 -18.16 -4.40 10.77
N LEU A 149 -19.09 -3.43 10.84
CA LEU A 149 -20.43 -3.63 11.42
C LEU A 149 -21.20 -4.72 10.65
N LYS A 150 -21.14 -4.74 9.31
CA LYS A 150 -21.72 -5.82 8.49
C LYS A 150 -21.09 -7.19 8.80
N LYS A 151 -19.78 -7.24 9.00
CA LYS A 151 -19.05 -8.48 9.36
C LYS A 151 -19.50 -8.99 10.73
N TYR A 152 -19.56 -8.12 11.74
CA TYR A 152 -20.02 -8.49 13.08
C TYR A 152 -21.49 -8.92 13.10
N LYS A 153 -22.37 -8.22 12.35
CA LYS A 153 -23.77 -8.63 12.21
C LYS A 153 -23.90 -10.03 11.61
N LYS A 154 -23.08 -10.36 10.59
CA LYS A 154 -23.06 -11.70 10.00
C LYS A 154 -22.60 -12.76 11.00
N MET A 155 -21.51 -12.48 11.74
CA MET A 155 -20.99 -13.38 12.77
C MET A 155 -22.00 -13.65 13.90
N ILE A 156 -22.72 -12.62 14.35
CA ILE A 156 -23.79 -12.77 15.35
C ILE A 156 -24.93 -13.65 14.82
N LEU A 157 -25.32 -13.49 13.55
CA LEU A 157 -26.34 -14.34 12.93
C LEU A 157 -25.88 -15.80 12.81
N GLU A 158 -24.62 -16.05 12.46
CA GLU A 158 -24.03 -17.40 12.41
C GLU A 158 -23.97 -18.05 13.79
N LEU A 159 -23.55 -17.30 14.83
CA LEU A 159 -23.53 -17.77 16.21
C LEU A 159 -24.94 -18.07 16.74
N ASN A 160 -25.92 -17.22 16.43
CA ASN A 160 -27.31 -17.47 16.80
C ASN A 160 -27.87 -18.71 16.10
N ALA A 161 -27.54 -18.92 14.82
CA ALA A 161 -27.94 -20.14 14.10
C ALA A 161 -27.29 -21.40 14.71
N ALA A 162 -26.01 -21.34 15.09
CA ALA A 162 -25.32 -22.44 15.78
C ALA A 162 -25.93 -22.71 17.17
N LEU A 163 -26.24 -21.67 17.93
CA LEU A 163 -26.95 -21.78 19.20
C LEU A 163 -28.34 -22.41 19.01
N GLU A 164 -29.08 -22.03 17.98
CA GLU A 164 -30.39 -22.64 17.68
C GLU A 164 -30.29 -24.13 17.34
N ILE A 165 -29.21 -24.56 16.71
CA ILE A 165 -28.92 -25.99 16.46
C ILE A 165 -28.62 -26.72 17.77
N VAL A 166 -27.83 -26.12 18.66
CA VAL A 166 -27.47 -26.72 19.95
C VAL A 166 -28.65 -26.73 20.93
N ASN A 167 -29.50 -25.71 20.89
CA ASN A 167 -30.62 -25.53 21.81
C ASN A 167 -31.90 -26.26 21.36
N LYS A 168 -31.92 -26.83 20.14
CA LYS A 168 -32.94 -27.81 19.75
C LYS A 168 -32.76 -29.06 20.63
N PRO A 169 -33.79 -29.51 21.37
CA PRO A 169 -33.72 -30.74 22.15
C PRO A 169 -33.36 -31.88 21.20
N CYS A 170 -32.12 -32.37 21.31
CA CYS A 170 -31.68 -33.51 20.51
C CYS A 170 -32.55 -34.71 20.90
N PRO A 171 -33.35 -35.29 19.99
CA PRO A 171 -34.28 -36.38 20.34
C PRO A 171 -33.56 -37.71 20.60
N LYS A 172 -32.22 -37.75 20.52
CA LYS A 172 -31.43 -38.92 20.92
C LYS A 172 -31.11 -38.83 22.41
N GLN A 173 -32.01 -39.35 23.23
CA GLN A 173 -31.68 -39.83 24.57
C GLN A 173 -30.56 -40.88 24.47
N HIS A 174 -29.47 -40.61 25.19
CA HIS A 174 -28.44 -41.54 25.67
C HIS A 174 -27.67 -42.44 24.68
N GLY A 175 -26.37 -42.13 24.58
CA GLY A 175 -25.30 -43.08 24.30
C GLY A 175 -25.14 -43.47 22.83
N MET A 176 -24.10 -42.94 22.16
CA MET A 176 -23.55 -43.62 20.98
C MET A 176 -23.23 -45.06 21.34
N THR A 177 -23.69 -46.00 20.52
CA THR A 177 -23.27 -47.40 20.61
C THR A 177 -21.76 -47.50 20.44
N GLN A 178 -21.13 -48.53 21.01
CA GLN A 178 -19.66 -48.67 20.96
C GLN A 178 -19.14 -48.67 19.51
N ALA A 179 -19.90 -49.25 18.58
CA ALA A 179 -19.60 -49.24 17.15
C ALA A 179 -19.57 -47.82 16.56
N GLU A 180 -20.55 -46.97 16.88
CA GLU A 180 -20.57 -45.57 16.43
C GLU A 180 -19.45 -44.74 17.06
N LYS A 181 -19.04 -45.04 18.30
CA LYS A 181 -17.86 -44.40 18.93
C LYS A 181 -16.56 -44.80 18.26
N ASP A 182 -16.42 -46.08 17.91
CA ASP A 182 -15.24 -46.60 17.23
C ASP A 182 -15.16 -46.07 15.80
N GLU A 183 -16.29 -45.95 15.10
CA GLU A 183 -16.40 -45.30 13.79
C GLU A 183 -16.08 -43.80 13.85
N LEU A 184 -16.61 -43.08 14.84
CA LEU A 184 -16.27 -41.67 15.06
C LEU A 184 -14.77 -41.51 15.36
N LYS A 185 -14.19 -42.40 16.18
CA LYS A 185 -12.77 -42.37 16.50
C LYS A 185 -11.89 -42.69 15.28
N ALA A 186 -12.32 -43.61 14.43
CA ALA A 186 -11.67 -43.90 13.16
C ALA A 186 -11.72 -42.69 12.21
N ALA A 187 -12.90 -42.06 12.07
CA ALA A 187 -13.07 -40.86 11.25
C ALA A 187 -12.23 -39.68 11.77
N VAL A 188 -12.16 -39.48 13.09
CA VAL A 188 -11.29 -38.45 13.70
C VAL A 188 -9.82 -38.75 13.43
N SER A 189 -9.36 -39.99 13.59
CA SER A 189 -7.98 -40.37 13.27
C SER A 189 -7.65 -40.20 11.78
N GLU A 190 -8.62 -40.42 10.90
CA GLU A 190 -8.47 -40.20 9.46
C GLU A 190 -8.38 -38.71 9.12
N VAL A 191 -9.21 -37.88 9.74
CA VAL A 191 -9.15 -36.41 9.62
C VAL A 191 -7.83 -35.86 10.16
N GLU A 192 -7.32 -36.37 11.28
CA GLU A 192 -6.00 -36.01 11.82
C GLU A 192 -4.87 -36.33 10.84
N LYS A 193 -4.90 -37.51 10.20
CA LYS A 193 -3.93 -37.87 9.15
C LYS A 193 -3.99 -36.91 7.96
N TYR A 194 -5.19 -36.53 7.52
CA TYR A 194 -5.34 -35.54 6.45
C TYR A 194 -4.85 -34.15 6.86
N HIS A 195 -5.04 -33.74 8.12
CA HIS A 195 -4.47 -32.50 8.63
C HIS A 195 -2.93 -32.54 8.64
N GLU A 196 -2.31 -33.61 9.12
CA GLU A 196 -0.86 -33.78 9.08
C GLU A 196 -0.30 -33.76 7.65
N GLU A 197 -1.00 -34.39 6.71
CA GLU A 197 -0.63 -34.38 5.29
C GLU A 197 -0.76 -32.98 4.69
N ASN A 198 -1.82 -32.25 5.02
CA ASN A 198 -2.03 -30.88 4.55
C ASN A 198 -0.99 -29.91 5.14
N ASP A 199 -0.57 -30.11 6.39
CA ASP A 199 0.52 -29.34 7.01
C ASP A 199 1.87 -29.61 6.33
N LYS A 200 2.16 -30.88 6.00
CA LYS A 200 3.35 -31.26 5.23
C LYS A 200 3.34 -30.63 3.83
N LEU A 201 2.19 -30.67 3.14
CA LEU A 201 2.02 -30.05 1.84
C LEU A 201 2.15 -28.52 1.92
N SER A 202 1.54 -27.89 2.92
CA SER A 202 1.64 -26.44 3.15
C SER A 202 3.08 -26.00 3.42
N LYS A 203 3.84 -26.77 4.20
CA LYS A 203 5.27 -26.55 4.42
C LYS A 203 6.06 -26.67 3.12
N MET A 204 5.80 -27.70 2.32
CA MET A 204 6.45 -27.89 1.02
C MET A 204 6.14 -26.75 0.03
N VAL A 205 4.90 -26.25 0.02
CA VAL A 205 4.50 -25.08 -0.79
C VAL A 205 5.22 -23.82 -0.33
N ALA A 206 5.36 -23.62 1.00
CA ALA A 206 6.12 -22.49 1.55
C ALA A 206 7.60 -22.55 1.15
N ASP A 207 8.22 -23.73 1.24
CA ASP A 207 9.62 -23.95 0.85
C ASP A 207 9.84 -23.72 -0.66
N ILE A 208 8.96 -24.25 -1.51
CA ILE A 208 8.99 -24.02 -2.97
C ILE A 208 8.78 -22.54 -3.30
N SER A 209 7.89 -21.84 -2.58
CA SER A 209 7.65 -20.42 -2.77
C SER A 209 8.87 -19.59 -2.37
N ALA A 210 9.49 -19.90 -1.22
CA ALA A 210 10.72 -19.25 -0.78
C ALA A 210 11.87 -19.45 -1.78
N GLU A 211 12.03 -20.66 -2.31
CA GLU A 211 13.02 -20.94 -3.33
C GLU A 211 12.73 -20.20 -4.65
N ASN A 212 11.45 -20.10 -5.06
CA ASN A 212 11.07 -19.27 -6.22
C ASN A 212 11.42 -17.79 -6.02
N VAL A 213 11.23 -17.25 -4.81
CA VAL A 213 11.63 -15.87 -4.50
C VAL A 213 13.16 -15.74 -4.59
N ARG A 214 13.90 -16.71 -4.05
CA ARG A 214 15.38 -16.76 -4.11
C ARG A 214 15.87 -16.84 -5.56
N LEU A 215 15.31 -17.73 -6.38
CA LEU A 215 15.64 -17.86 -7.79
C LEU A 215 15.30 -16.60 -8.58
N ARG A 216 14.14 -15.96 -8.34
CA ARG A 216 13.80 -14.67 -8.96
C ARG A 216 14.73 -13.53 -8.53
N ALA A 217 15.19 -13.53 -7.28
CA ALA A 217 16.18 -12.58 -6.80
C ALA A 217 17.54 -12.82 -7.45
N ALA A 218 17.99 -14.08 -7.54
CA ALA A 218 19.20 -14.47 -8.24
C ALA A 218 19.13 -14.13 -9.73
N LEU A 219 17.98 -14.34 -10.37
CA LEU A 219 17.75 -13.99 -11.77
C LEU A 219 17.71 -12.47 -11.99
N ARG A 220 17.25 -11.69 -11.01
CA ARG A 220 17.32 -10.22 -11.03
C ARG A 220 18.74 -9.71 -10.79
N SER A 221 19.48 -10.30 -9.85
CA SER A 221 20.91 -10.02 -9.63
C SER A 221 21.68 -10.35 -10.90
N ALA A 222 21.51 -11.55 -11.47
CA ALA A 222 22.09 -11.92 -12.74
C ALA A 222 21.67 -10.98 -13.88
N LYS A 223 20.39 -10.57 -13.98
CA LYS A 223 19.97 -9.58 -14.99
C LYS A 223 20.53 -8.17 -14.77
N SER A 224 20.77 -7.74 -13.52
CA SER A 224 21.35 -6.43 -13.24
C SER A 224 22.89 -6.45 -13.24
N GLU A 225 23.50 -7.62 -13.08
CA GLU A 225 24.95 -7.85 -13.11
C GLU A 225 25.45 -8.31 -14.48
N HIS A 226 24.59 -8.77 -15.40
CA HIS A 226 25.03 -9.21 -16.73
C HIS A 226 24.97 -8.09 -17.77
N GLU A 227 26.15 -7.53 -18.03
CA GLU A 227 26.87 -7.57 -19.32
C GLU A 227 26.19 -7.07 -20.59
N GLU A 228 24.88 -7.06 -20.76
CA GLU A 228 24.26 -6.58 -21.99
C GLU A 228 24.52 -5.07 -22.14
N THR A 229 24.26 -4.27 -21.11
CA THR A 229 24.56 -2.83 -21.15
C THR A 229 26.06 -2.52 -21.24
N ASP A 230 26.91 -3.34 -20.61
CA ASP A 230 28.36 -3.13 -20.60
C ASP A 230 29.04 -3.63 -21.88
N ILE A 231 28.57 -4.73 -22.47
CA ILE A 231 28.99 -5.23 -23.79
C ILE A 231 28.48 -4.30 -24.88
N TYR A 232 27.22 -3.83 -24.83
CA TYR A 232 26.73 -2.80 -25.76
C TYR A 232 27.50 -1.49 -25.61
N ARG A 233 27.86 -1.08 -24.38
CA ARG A 233 28.71 0.11 -24.14
C ARG A 233 30.12 -0.09 -24.70
N LYS A 234 30.76 -1.25 -24.48
CA LYS A 234 32.08 -1.59 -25.02
C LYS A 234 32.07 -1.68 -26.55
N TYR A 235 31.06 -2.30 -27.14
CA TYR A 235 30.86 -2.37 -28.59
C TYR A 235 30.68 -0.97 -29.20
N ARG A 236 29.82 -0.14 -28.61
CA ARG A 236 29.62 1.25 -29.04
C ARG A 236 30.89 2.08 -28.92
N GLN A 237 31.64 1.92 -27.83
CA GLN A 237 32.93 2.59 -27.63
C GLN A 237 33.95 2.15 -28.69
N ALA A 238 34.08 0.85 -28.96
CA ALA A 238 34.96 0.32 -29.99
C ALA A 238 34.57 0.83 -31.39
N GLN A 239 33.27 0.97 -31.67
CA GLN A 239 32.77 1.49 -32.94
C GLN A 239 33.14 2.96 -33.15
N ILE A 240 33.07 3.79 -32.10
CA ILE A 240 33.52 5.18 -32.12
C ILE A 240 35.03 5.25 -32.38
N THR A 241 35.84 4.47 -31.66
CA THR A 241 37.30 4.44 -31.85
C THR A 241 37.69 4.03 -33.29
N ILE A 242 37.00 3.05 -33.86
CA ILE A 242 37.22 2.62 -35.25
C ILE A 242 36.89 3.76 -36.24
N GLN A 243 35.82 4.52 -35.98
CA GLN A 243 35.43 5.65 -36.82
C GLN A 243 36.45 6.80 -36.74
N GLU A 244 36.95 7.12 -35.53
CA GLU A 244 37.99 8.13 -35.31
C GLU A 244 39.31 7.73 -36.00
N GLN A 245 39.74 6.48 -35.88
CA GLN A 245 40.94 5.99 -36.56
C GLN A 245 40.80 6.05 -38.09
N GLN A 246 39.61 5.75 -38.64
CA GLN A 246 39.35 5.90 -40.09
C GLN A 246 39.44 7.36 -40.55
N GLN A 247 38.91 8.30 -39.76
CA GLN A 247 39.03 9.73 -40.06
C GLN A 247 40.50 10.21 -40.01
N GLN A 248 41.29 9.75 -39.03
CA GLN A 248 42.73 10.06 -38.96
C GLN A 248 43.49 9.51 -40.17
N ILE A 249 43.22 8.27 -40.59
CA ILE A 249 43.81 7.67 -41.79
C ILE A 249 43.43 8.49 -43.04
N GLN A 250 42.18 8.92 -43.17
CA GLN A 250 41.74 9.77 -44.29
C GLN A 250 42.43 11.15 -44.27
N ALA A 251 42.53 11.80 -43.11
CA ALA A 251 43.21 13.09 -42.97
C ALA A 251 44.72 13.01 -43.31
N LEU A 252 45.39 11.93 -42.91
CA LEU A 252 46.79 11.68 -43.27
C LEU A 252 46.95 11.38 -44.76
N LYS A 253 45.99 10.70 -45.40
CA LYS A 253 45.97 10.43 -46.84
C LYS A 253 45.63 11.67 -47.68
N ALA A 254 44.88 12.63 -47.14
CA ALA A 254 44.46 13.86 -47.82
C ALA A 254 45.50 14.99 -47.79
N LYS A 255 46.60 14.86 -47.03
CA LYS A 255 47.65 15.88 -46.97
C LYS A 255 48.31 16.02 -48.37
N PRO A 256 48.21 17.18 -49.03
CA PRO A 256 48.68 17.36 -50.40
C PRO A 256 50.20 17.19 -50.47
N LYS A 257 50.67 16.41 -51.44
CA LYS A 257 52.09 16.26 -51.78
C LYS A 257 52.63 17.62 -52.22
N SER A 258 53.19 18.38 -51.28
CA SER A 258 53.93 19.60 -51.59
C SER A 258 55.17 19.19 -52.38
N ASN A 259 55.27 19.63 -53.63
CA ASN A 259 56.39 19.38 -54.54
C ASN A 259 57.66 20.14 -54.08
N SER A 260 58.24 19.73 -52.97
CA SER A 260 59.55 20.19 -52.49
C SER A 260 60.55 19.02 -52.49
N PRO A 261 61.56 19.01 -53.38
CA PRO A 261 62.42 17.84 -53.63
C PRO A 261 63.41 17.42 -52.52
N ARG A 262 63.19 17.73 -51.23
CA ARG A 262 64.26 17.59 -50.22
C ARG A 262 63.98 16.89 -48.89
N LEU A 263 62.88 16.17 -48.71
CA LEU A 263 62.62 15.42 -47.46
C LEU A 263 62.05 14.02 -47.70
N TYR A 264 62.89 13.10 -48.21
CA TYR A 264 62.56 11.67 -48.35
C TYR A 264 62.48 10.89 -47.02
N LYS A 265 62.85 11.51 -45.89
CA LYS A 265 62.93 10.82 -44.59
C LYS A 265 61.60 10.82 -43.81
N ASP A 266 60.76 11.82 -44.04
CA ASP A 266 59.48 11.97 -43.31
C ASP A 266 58.36 11.12 -43.92
N ASP A 267 58.42 10.84 -45.22
CA ASP A 267 57.45 9.98 -45.93
C ASP A 267 57.48 8.52 -45.43
N TYR A 268 58.66 8.00 -45.07
CA TYR A 268 58.78 6.64 -44.51
C TYR A 268 58.22 6.55 -43.09
N SER A 269 58.33 7.62 -42.30
CA SER A 269 57.75 7.67 -40.95
C SER A 269 56.22 7.71 -41.00
N LEU A 270 55.66 8.53 -41.90
CA LEU A 270 54.21 8.59 -42.15
C LEU A 270 53.66 7.26 -42.66
N LEU A 271 54.35 6.61 -43.60
CA LEU A 271 53.91 5.33 -44.14
C LEU A 271 53.94 4.20 -43.09
N ASN A 272 54.93 4.19 -42.21
CA ASN A 272 54.98 3.25 -41.08
C ASN A 272 53.85 3.52 -40.07
N LYS A 273 53.55 4.80 -39.80
CA LYS A 273 52.44 5.18 -38.91
C LYS A 273 51.08 4.77 -39.47
N ILE A 274 50.89 4.91 -40.78
CA ILE A 274 49.67 4.44 -41.47
C ILE A 274 49.57 2.90 -41.38
N LYS A 275 50.66 2.16 -41.59
CA LYS A 275 50.68 0.70 -41.43
C LYS A 275 50.40 0.24 -40.00
N GLU A 276 50.94 0.93 -39.00
CA GLU A 276 50.64 0.65 -37.58
C GLU A 276 49.15 0.84 -37.29
N LEU A 277 48.56 1.96 -37.72
CA LEU A 277 47.14 2.24 -37.54
C LEU A 277 46.24 1.25 -38.31
N GLU A 278 46.63 0.83 -39.52
CA GLU A 278 45.90 -0.17 -40.29
C GLU A 278 45.95 -1.56 -39.63
N ASN A 279 47.07 -1.93 -38.99
CA ASN A 279 47.18 -3.16 -38.22
C ASN A 279 46.37 -3.12 -36.91
N GLU A 280 46.39 -1.99 -36.21
CA GLU A 280 45.58 -1.74 -35.01
C GLU A 280 44.08 -1.85 -35.34
N LEU A 281 43.63 -1.20 -36.42
CA LEU A 281 42.26 -1.25 -36.90
C LEU A 281 41.84 -2.69 -37.26
N LYS A 282 42.76 -3.47 -37.84
CA LYS A 282 42.52 -4.88 -38.16
C LYS A 282 42.38 -5.74 -36.90
N GLY A 283 43.19 -5.47 -35.86
CA GLY A 283 43.07 -6.10 -34.55
C GLY A 283 41.72 -5.82 -33.88
N GLN A 284 41.32 -4.56 -33.83
CA GLN A 284 40.03 -4.16 -33.23
C GLN A 284 38.82 -4.75 -33.98
N ARG A 285 38.90 -4.89 -35.31
CA ARG A 285 37.85 -5.57 -36.09
C ARG A 285 37.73 -7.05 -35.75
N LEU A 286 38.84 -7.74 -35.50
CA LEU A 286 38.83 -9.15 -35.08
C LEU A 286 38.25 -9.31 -33.67
N GLU A 287 38.60 -8.40 -32.75
CA GLU A 287 38.06 -8.38 -31.40
C GLU A 287 36.55 -8.10 -31.39
N ASN A 288 36.07 -7.14 -32.18
CA ASN A 288 34.64 -6.91 -32.35
C ASN A 288 33.91 -8.12 -32.93
N ASN A 289 34.50 -8.84 -33.89
CA ASN A 289 33.92 -10.07 -34.42
C ASN A 289 33.85 -11.18 -33.35
N ALA A 290 34.83 -11.28 -32.46
CA ALA A 290 34.80 -12.22 -31.35
C ALA A 290 33.67 -11.88 -30.36
N VAL A 291 33.54 -10.61 -29.97
CA VAL A 291 32.45 -10.14 -29.09
C VAL A 291 31.08 -10.36 -29.73
N MET A 292 30.93 -10.12 -31.04
CA MET A 292 29.68 -10.39 -31.75
C MET A 292 29.31 -11.88 -31.76
N ASN A 293 30.30 -12.76 -31.92
CA ASN A 293 30.07 -14.21 -31.85
C ASN A 293 29.66 -14.66 -30.42
N GLU A 294 30.28 -14.10 -29.39
CA GLU A 294 29.89 -14.35 -27.99
C GLU A 294 28.48 -13.84 -27.71
N LEU A 295 28.12 -12.67 -28.22
CA LEU A 295 26.77 -12.10 -28.08
C LEU A 295 25.72 -12.98 -28.77
N GLU A 296 26.00 -13.49 -29.97
CA GLU A 296 25.10 -14.40 -30.67
C GLU A 296 24.97 -15.75 -29.93
N GLN A 297 26.06 -16.26 -29.35
CA GLN A 297 26.02 -17.46 -28.51
C GLN A 297 25.17 -17.26 -27.25
N LYS A 298 25.34 -16.13 -26.55
CA LYS A 298 24.54 -15.77 -25.38
C LYS A 298 23.07 -15.58 -25.74
N LYS A 299 22.76 -14.97 -26.89
CA LYS A 299 21.41 -14.83 -27.41
C LYS A 299 20.75 -16.19 -27.67
N LYS A 300 21.51 -17.17 -28.20
CA LYS A 300 21.04 -18.55 -28.34
C LYS A 300 20.74 -19.19 -26.98
N GLN A 301 21.62 -19.04 -26.00
CA GLN A 301 21.39 -19.56 -24.63
C GLN A 301 20.14 -18.95 -23.98
N ILE A 302 19.92 -17.65 -24.14
CA ILE A 302 18.71 -16.97 -23.64
C ILE A 302 17.45 -17.57 -24.28
N LYS A 303 17.49 -17.82 -25.60
CA LYS A 303 16.37 -18.43 -26.33
C LYS A 303 16.06 -19.86 -25.85
N ASP A 304 17.10 -20.66 -25.59
CA ASP A 304 16.95 -22.01 -25.07
C ASP A 304 16.33 -22.01 -23.66
N LEU A 305 16.81 -21.13 -22.76
CA LEU A 305 16.24 -20.94 -21.42
C LEU A 305 14.79 -20.42 -21.46
N GLN A 306 14.44 -19.55 -22.42
CA GLN A 306 13.07 -19.10 -22.61
C GLN A 306 12.14 -20.25 -23.02
N ASN A 307 12.61 -21.16 -23.88
CA ASN A 307 11.84 -22.34 -24.26
C ASN A 307 11.62 -23.28 -23.06
N GLU A 308 12.64 -23.47 -22.22
CA GLU A 308 12.54 -24.30 -21.01
C GLU A 308 11.53 -23.70 -20.01
N ILE A 309 11.57 -22.38 -19.77
CA ILE A 309 10.59 -21.67 -18.94
C ILE A 309 9.16 -21.84 -19.48
N ASN A 310 8.97 -21.75 -20.80
CA ASN A 310 7.66 -21.93 -21.42
C ASN A 310 7.15 -23.37 -21.26
N GLU A 311 8.03 -24.36 -21.32
CA GLU A 311 7.71 -25.77 -21.07
C GLU A 311 7.30 -26.01 -19.61
N TYR A 312 8.05 -25.46 -18.64
CA TYR A 312 7.68 -25.53 -17.22
C TYR A 312 6.34 -24.84 -16.94
N ASN A 313 6.07 -23.69 -17.56
CA ASN A 313 4.79 -23.00 -17.42
C ASN A 313 3.62 -23.82 -17.99
N LYS A 314 3.82 -24.52 -19.11
CA LYS A 314 2.83 -25.43 -19.68
C LYS A 314 2.55 -26.60 -18.74
N ASN A 315 3.59 -27.24 -18.20
CA ASN A 315 3.44 -28.33 -17.24
C ASN A 315 2.75 -27.88 -15.94
N LEU A 316 3.03 -26.65 -15.46
CA LEU A 316 2.36 -26.06 -14.31
C LEU A 316 0.87 -25.78 -14.59
N HIS A 317 0.53 -25.36 -15.82
CA HIS A 317 -0.87 -25.17 -16.20
C HIS A 317 -1.63 -26.50 -16.25
N ASP A 318 -1.03 -27.54 -16.86
CA ASP A 318 -1.62 -28.87 -16.95
C ASP A 318 -1.86 -29.50 -15.56
N THR A 319 -0.92 -29.32 -14.63
CA THR A 319 -1.07 -29.79 -13.24
C THR A 319 -2.15 -29.03 -12.46
N LYS A 320 -2.24 -27.70 -12.64
CA LYS A 320 -3.34 -26.90 -12.07
C LYS A 320 -4.70 -27.33 -12.60
N GLN A 321 -4.79 -27.62 -13.90
CA GLN A 321 -6.04 -28.10 -14.51
C GLN A 321 -6.46 -29.44 -13.92
N ARG A 322 -5.54 -30.41 -13.80
CA ARG A 322 -5.83 -31.71 -13.16
C ARG A 322 -6.30 -31.58 -11.71
N LEU A 323 -5.71 -30.68 -10.93
CA LEU A 323 -6.16 -30.42 -9.56
C LEU A 323 -7.57 -29.83 -9.52
N LYS A 324 -7.89 -28.94 -10.46
CA LYS A 324 -9.24 -28.38 -10.59
C LYS A 324 -10.26 -29.46 -10.94
N ASP A 325 -9.94 -30.32 -11.91
CA ASP A 325 -10.82 -31.43 -12.30
C ASP A 325 -11.05 -32.39 -11.12
N LYS A 326 -10.01 -32.71 -10.33
CA LYS A 326 -10.11 -33.55 -9.13
C LYS A 326 -10.93 -32.90 -8.01
N MET A 327 -10.84 -31.58 -7.86
CA MET A 327 -11.66 -30.84 -6.89
C MET A 327 -13.15 -30.88 -7.29
N GLU A 328 -13.46 -30.72 -8.57
CA GLU A 328 -14.83 -30.83 -9.10
C GLU A 328 -15.39 -32.25 -8.94
N GLU A 329 -14.56 -33.29 -9.12
CA GLU A 329 -14.90 -34.69 -8.85
C GLU A 329 -15.23 -34.91 -7.37
N CYS A 330 -14.38 -34.45 -6.44
CA CYS A 330 -14.63 -34.54 -4.99
C CYS A 330 -15.92 -33.81 -4.59
N GLN A 331 -16.17 -32.62 -5.15
CA GLN A 331 -17.38 -31.86 -4.87
C GLN A 331 -18.64 -32.58 -5.36
N SER A 332 -18.55 -33.29 -6.49
CA SER A 332 -19.65 -34.10 -7.02
C SER A 332 -19.94 -35.30 -6.11
N LEU A 333 -18.89 -36.00 -5.66
CA LEU A 333 -19.01 -37.11 -4.70
C LEU A 333 -19.61 -36.66 -3.35
N CYS A 334 -19.25 -35.47 -2.85
CA CYS A 334 -19.87 -34.92 -1.63
C CYS A 334 -21.37 -34.60 -1.80
N LYS A 335 -21.81 -34.22 -3.01
CA LYS A 335 -23.24 -33.96 -3.29
C LYS A 335 -24.02 -35.28 -3.38
N GLU A 336 -23.43 -36.32 -3.94
CA GLU A 336 -24.03 -37.66 -4.05
C GLU A 336 -24.13 -38.35 -2.68
N SER A 337 -23.11 -38.24 -1.82
CA SER A 337 -23.18 -38.79 -0.46
C SER A 337 -24.17 -38.04 0.44
N GLY A 338 -24.22 -36.71 0.32
CA GLY A 338 -25.17 -35.88 1.08
C GLY A 338 -26.65 -36.11 0.74
N THR A 339 -26.96 -36.54 -0.49
CA THR A 339 -28.33 -36.88 -0.90
C THR A 339 -28.73 -38.30 -0.48
N SER A 340 -27.80 -39.25 -0.52
CA SER A 340 -28.03 -40.63 -0.04
C SER A 340 -28.29 -40.70 1.48
N VAL A 341 -27.51 -39.97 2.28
CA VAL A 341 -27.66 -39.98 3.76
C VAL A 341 -28.98 -39.36 4.22
N ARG A 342 -29.50 -38.34 3.50
CA ARG A 342 -30.82 -37.76 3.80
C ARG A 342 -31.97 -38.73 3.52
N SER A 343 -31.90 -39.48 2.42
CA SER A 343 -32.96 -40.43 2.04
C SER A 343 -33.10 -41.58 3.05
N ILE A 344 -31.98 -42.12 3.55
CA ILE A 344 -31.97 -43.25 4.49
C ILE A 344 -32.47 -42.82 5.88
N SER A 345 -32.15 -41.58 6.28
CA SER A 345 -32.63 -41.01 7.55
C SER A 345 -34.15 -40.79 7.55
N ASP A 346 -34.74 -40.40 6.42
CA ASP A 346 -36.17 -40.12 6.34
C ASP A 346 -37.01 -41.41 6.28
N GLU A 347 -36.51 -42.46 5.60
CA GLU A 347 -37.17 -43.77 5.55
C GLU A 347 -37.19 -44.50 6.91
N THR A 348 -36.08 -44.44 7.65
CA THR A 348 -35.99 -45.05 8.99
C THR A 348 -36.90 -44.34 10.00
N VAL A 349 -37.02 -43.01 9.92
CA VAL A 349 -37.93 -42.23 10.76
C VAL A 349 -39.39 -42.55 10.46
N GLU A 350 -39.78 -42.76 9.20
CA GLU A 350 -41.16 -43.15 8.88
C GLU A 350 -41.50 -44.60 9.26
N GLN A 351 -40.54 -45.52 9.21
CA GLN A 351 -40.73 -46.88 9.73
C GLN A 351 -41.02 -46.88 11.24
N LEU A 352 -40.23 -46.13 12.02
CA LEU A 352 -40.43 -46.02 13.48
C LEU A 352 -41.76 -45.34 13.85
N LYS A 353 -42.23 -44.38 13.04
CA LYS A 353 -43.57 -43.80 13.24
C LYS A 353 -44.69 -44.78 12.94
N LYS A 354 -44.51 -45.67 11.96
CA LYS A 354 -45.50 -46.70 11.63
C LYS A 354 -45.58 -47.76 12.74
N GLU A 355 -44.45 -48.18 13.26
CA GLU A 355 -44.36 -49.13 14.37
C GLU A 355 -45.01 -48.58 15.65
N ASN A 356 -44.75 -47.32 16.00
CA ASN A 356 -45.41 -46.67 17.14
C ASN A 356 -46.94 -46.62 16.99
N ARG A 357 -47.47 -46.40 15.78
CA ARG A 357 -48.92 -46.42 15.56
C ARG A 357 -49.53 -47.81 15.77
N LEU A 358 -48.81 -48.86 15.40
CA LEU A 358 -49.25 -50.25 15.61
C LEU A 358 -49.28 -50.59 17.10
N LEU A 359 -48.22 -50.26 17.85
CA LEU A 359 -48.15 -50.49 19.29
C LEU A 359 -49.25 -49.75 20.06
N VAL A 360 -49.55 -48.50 19.69
CA VAL A 360 -50.67 -47.75 20.30
C VAL A 360 -52.02 -48.43 20.04
N SER A 361 -52.22 -49.00 18.84
CA SER A 361 -53.45 -49.71 18.51
C SER A 361 -53.59 -51.03 19.29
N GLU A 362 -52.47 -51.73 19.50
CA GLU A 362 -52.44 -52.97 20.30
C GLU A 362 -52.71 -52.69 21.78
N LEU A 363 -52.15 -51.62 22.34
CA LEU A 363 -52.43 -51.20 23.71
C LEU A 363 -53.92 -50.89 23.91
N GLN A 364 -54.53 -50.13 22.99
CA GLN A 364 -55.98 -49.85 23.06
C GLN A 364 -56.84 -51.12 22.98
N SER A 365 -56.43 -52.11 22.18
CA SER A 365 -57.12 -53.40 22.12
C SER A 365 -57.04 -54.16 23.44
N ARG A 366 -55.88 -54.16 24.11
CA ARG A 366 -55.71 -54.82 25.41
C ARG A 366 -56.46 -54.11 26.53
N GLU A 367 -56.52 -52.78 26.51
CA GLU A 367 -57.33 -52.02 27.45
C GLU A 367 -58.82 -52.39 27.36
N GLN A 368 -59.34 -52.62 26.15
CA GLN A 368 -60.72 -53.07 25.95
C GLN A 368 -60.95 -54.51 26.43
N GLU A 369 -59.98 -55.40 26.26
CA GLU A 369 -60.05 -56.78 26.74
C GLU A 369 -60.07 -56.84 28.28
N ILE A 370 -59.24 -56.03 28.95
CA ILE A 370 -59.23 -55.93 30.41
C ILE A 370 -60.59 -55.46 30.93
N ALA A 371 -61.17 -54.42 30.32
CA ALA A 371 -62.49 -53.92 30.71
C ALA A 371 -63.59 -55.00 30.58
N ALA A 372 -63.54 -55.83 29.54
CA ALA A 372 -64.49 -56.92 29.36
C ALA A 372 -64.34 -58.03 30.43
N LEU A 373 -63.11 -58.36 30.81
CA LEU A 373 -62.83 -59.33 31.88
C LEU A 373 -63.28 -58.80 33.25
N GLU A 374 -63.10 -57.51 33.52
CA GLU A 374 -63.59 -56.86 34.74
C GLU A 374 -65.12 -56.97 34.88
N ASP A 375 -65.86 -56.75 33.78
CA ASP A 375 -67.32 -56.90 33.74
C ASP A 375 -67.77 -58.36 34.00
N GLU A 376 -67.01 -59.34 33.50
CA GLU A 376 -67.33 -60.76 33.70
C GLU A 376 -67.11 -61.21 35.16
N VAL A 377 -66.07 -60.71 35.82
CA VAL A 377 -65.82 -60.94 37.24
C VAL A 377 -66.96 -60.37 38.10
N ILE A 378 -67.44 -59.16 37.79
CA ILE A 378 -68.60 -58.56 38.48
C ILE A 378 -69.85 -59.45 38.33
N LYS A 379 -70.05 -60.02 37.14
CA LYS A 379 -71.18 -60.92 36.86
C LYS A 379 -71.12 -62.22 37.67
N LEU A 380 -69.94 -62.83 37.77
CA LEU A 380 -69.74 -64.06 38.54
C LEU A 380 -69.92 -63.84 40.04
N LEU A 381 -69.45 -62.70 40.57
CA LEU A 381 -69.66 -62.34 41.97
C LEU A 381 -71.16 -62.18 42.30
N SER A 382 -71.94 -61.59 41.40
CA SER A 382 -73.40 -61.46 41.57
C SER A 382 -74.14 -62.81 41.56
N TYR A 383 -73.58 -63.84 40.92
CA TYR A 383 -74.19 -65.17 40.84
C TYR A 383 -73.94 -65.99 42.12
N CYS A 384 -72.78 -65.78 42.76
CA CYS A 384 -72.42 -66.48 44.00
C CYS A 384 -73.17 -65.96 45.24
N GLU A 385 -73.60 -64.70 45.24
CA GLU A 385 -74.39 -64.13 46.35
C GLU A 385 -75.88 -64.57 46.35
N GLY A 386 -76.35 -65.25 45.31
CA GLY A 386 -77.79 -65.55 45.10
C GLY A 386 -78.30 -66.93 45.55
N ASN A 387 -77.45 -67.92 45.81
CA ASN A 387 -77.89 -69.30 46.07
C ASN A 387 -77.31 -69.89 47.36
N GLY A 388 -77.91 -69.51 48.49
CA GLY A 388 -77.72 -70.17 49.78
C GLY A 388 -79.05 -70.43 50.47
N ALA A 389 -79.74 -71.51 50.11
CA ALA A 389 -80.91 -72.03 50.81
C ALA A 389 -80.87 -73.57 50.73
N ASN A 390 -80.47 -74.25 51.81
CA ASN A 390 -81.36 -74.91 52.77
C ASN A 390 -82.09 -76.13 52.21
N ASP A 391 -81.53 -77.33 52.41
CA ASP A 391 -82.28 -78.59 52.45
C ASP A 391 -81.65 -79.54 53.50
N PRO A 392 -82.42 -80.11 54.44
CA PRO A 392 -81.93 -81.06 55.43
C PRO A 392 -82.06 -82.50 54.91
N ILE A 393 -80.95 -83.23 54.80
CA ILE A 393 -80.93 -84.63 54.37
C ILE A 393 -80.20 -85.50 55.41
N ASP A 394 -80.95 -86.50 55.87
CA ASP A 394 -80.65 -87.86 56.35
C ASP A 394 -79.28 -88.16 57.02
N ASN A 395 -79.32 -88.49 58.31
CA ASN A 395 -78.15 -88.64 59.20
C ASN A 395 -77.28 -89.90 58.97
N GLN A 396 -77.64 -90.81 58.04
CA GLN A 396 -76.83 -92.00 57.75
C GLN A 396 -76.09 -91.89 56.40
N GLU A 397 -76.65 -91.16 55.43
CA GLU A 397 -75.89 -90.65 54.27
C GLU A 397 -74.95 -89.51 54.66
N GLN A 398 -75.28 -88.74 55.71
CA GLN A 398 -74.37 -87.73 56.24
C GLN A 398 -73.06 -88.31 56.76
N ASP A 399 -73.04 -89.46 57.44
CA ASP A 399 -71.78 -90.02 57.97
C ASP A 399 -70.87 -90.58 56.85
N GLU A 400 -71.43 -91.24 55.83
CA GLU A 400 -70.66 -91.64 54.64
C GLU A 400 -70.20 -90.44 53.81
N ARG A 401 -71.05 -89.40 53.71
CA ARG A 401 -70.71 -88.15 53.05
C ARG A 401 -69.69 -87.35 53.86
N VAL A 402 -69.73 -87.40 55.19
CA VAL A 402 -68.75 -86.80 56.10
C VAL A 402 -67.42 -87.54 55.97
N MET A 403 -67.38 -88.88 55.97
CA MET A 403 -66.14 -89.62 55.72
C MET A 403 -65.57 -89.36 54.32
N SER A 404 -66.43 -89.26 53.29
CA SER A 404 -65.99 -88.89 51.94
C SER A 404 -65.50 -87.44 51.87
N LEU A 405 -66.14 -86.52 52.60
CA LEU A 405 -65.72 -85.12 52.71
C LEU A 405 -64.43 -85.01 53.52
N GLU A 406 -64.24 -85.81 54.57
CA GLU A 406 -63.02 -85.90 55.37
C GLU A 406 -61.85 -86.43 54.54
N ALA A 407 -62.07 -87.48 53.73
CA ALA A 407 -61.07 -87.96 52.78
C ALA A 407 -60.72 -86.90 51.72
N MET A 408 -61.71 -86.20 51.18
CA MET A 408 -61.48 -85.07 50.26
C MET A 408 -60.78 -83.89 50.93
N VAL A 409 -61.08 -83.61 52.20
CA VAL A 409 -60.43 -82.56 52.99
C VAL A 409 -58.98 -82.96 53.24
N GLN A 410 -58.70 -84.21 53.59
CA GLN A 410 -57.34 -84.71 53.75
C GLN A 410 -56.54 -84.64 52.44
N GLU A 411 -57.12 -85.06 51.31
CA GLU A 411 -56.48 -84.92 49.99
C GLU A 411 -56.19 -83.45 49.65
N ARG A 412 -57.13 -82.55 50.00
CA ARG A 412 -56.94 -81.10 49.83
C ARG A 412 -55.85 -80.56 50.76
N ASP A 413 -55.78 -81.02 52.00
CA ASP A 413 -54.77 -80.59 52.97
C ASP A 413 -53.37 -81.07 52.54
N GLU A 414 -53.26 -82.29 52.03
CA GLU A 414 -52.02 -82.82 51.42
C GLU A 414 -51.62 -81.99 50.19
N LYS A 415 -52.59 -81.64 49.33
CA LYS A 415 -52.35 -80.76 48.18
C LYS A 415 -51.97 -79.33 48.59
N ILE A 416 -52.59 -78.78 49.62
CA ILE A 416 -52.24 -77.48 50.20
C ILE A 416 -50.82 -77.55 50.77
N SER A 417 -50.45 -78.65 51.43
CA SER A 417 -49.08 -78.84 51.93
C SER A 417 -48.06 -78.85 50.80
N MET A 418 -48.31 -79.61 49.71
CA MET A 418 -47.43 -79.61 48.54
C MET A 418 -47.33 -78.22 47.90
N LEU A 419 -48.44 -77.52 47.72
CA LEU A 419 -48.45 -76.16 47.18
C LEU A 419 -47.71 -75.17 48.09
N ASN A 420 -47.78 -75.33 49.42
CA ASN A 420 -47.02 -74.51 50.35
C ASN A 420 -45.51 -74.77 50.26
N ASP A 421 -45.10 -76.02 50.07
CA ASP A 421 -43.69 -76.38 49.86
C ASP A 421 -43.18 -75.84 48.51
N ASP A 422 -43.99 -75.93 47.46
CA ASP A 422 -43.69 -75.33 46.15
C ASP A 422 -43.58 -73.81 46.24
N LEU A 423 -44.52 -73.13 46.91
CA LEU A 423 -44.46 -71.69 47.16
C LEU A 423 -43.19 -71.32 47.92
N LYS A 424 -42.82 -72.09 48.95
CA LYS A 424 -41.60 -71.85 49.72
C LYS A 424 -40.33 -72.04 48.88
N ASN A 425 -40.32 -73.01 47.96
CA ASN A 425 -39.22 -73.20 47.03
C ASN A 425 -39.14 -72.06 46.01
N ILE A 426 -40.27 -71.61 45.47
CA ILE A 426 -40.36 -70.48 44.55
C ILE A 426 -39.85 -69.20 45.24
N ASP A 427 -40.31 -68.93 46.46
CA ASP A 427 -39.84 -67.78 47.24
C ASP A 427 -38.33 -67.83 47.42
N LYS A 428 -37.77 -69.00 47.76
CA LYS A 428 -36.32 -69.18 47.89
C LYS A 428 -35.60 -68.88 46.58
N THR A 429 -36.08 -69.41 45.45
CA THR A 429 -35.47 -69.14 44.14
C THR A 429 -35.56 -67.67 43.75
N HIS A 430 -36.68 -67.00 44.07
CA HIS A 430 -36.82 -65.56 43.82
C HIS A 430 -35.85 -64.73 44.66
N TYR A 431 -35.58 -65.11 45.92
CA TYR A 431 -34.55 -64.42 46.72
C TYR A 431 -33.15 -64.58 46.12
N GLU A 432 -32.81 -65.78 45.63
CA GLU A 432 -31.53 -66.05 44.96
C GLU A 432 -31.40 -65.24 43.65
N ASP A 433 -32.47 -65.15 42.87
CA ASP A 433 -32.51 -64.35 41.64
C ASP A 433 -32.43 -62.84 41.92
N ILE A 434 -33.11 -62.35 42.97
CA ILE A 434 -33.03 -60.94 43.40
C ILE A 434 -31.59 -60.61 43.82
N GLU A 435 -30.94 -61.47 44.62
CA GLU A 435 -29.55 -61.26 45.05
C GLU A 435 -28.58 -61.21 43.85
N ALA A 436 -28.75 -62.10 42.87
CA ALA A 436 -27.95 -62.08 41.63
C ALA A 436 -28.18 -60.80 40.80
N LEU A 437 -29.42 -60.31 40.74
CA LEU A 437 -29.75 -59.05 40.06
C LEU A 437 -29.16 -57.84 40.79
N GLU A 438 -29.20 -57.80 42.12
CA GLU A 438 -28.59 -56.75 42.94
C GLU A 438 -27.05 -56.72 42.76
N GLU A 439 -26.40 -57.88 42.69
CA GLU A 439 -24.97 -57.98 42.40
C GLU A 439 -24.65 -57.44 40.98
N HIS A 440 -25.46 -57.79 39.98
CA HIS A 440 -25.28 -57.30 38.61
C HIS A 440 -25.51 -55.78 38.51
N ILE A 441 -26.54 -55.25 39.19
CA ILE A 441 -26.79 -53.81 39.28
C ILE A 441 -25.60 -53.10 39.94
N SER A 442 -25.05 -53.66 41.02
CA SER A 442 -23.88 -53.10 41.70
C SER A 442 -22.64 -53.06 40.78
N LYS A 443 -22.39 -54.13 40.01
CA LYS A 443 -21.30 -54.16 39.01
C LYS A 443 -21.51 -53.13 37.89
N LEU A 444 -22.74 -52.96 37.42
CA LEU A 444 -23.07 -51.95 36.41
C LEU A 444 -22.90 -50.53 36.94
N GLN A 445 -23.32 -50.26 38.17
CA GLN A 445 -23.13 -48.96 38.83
C GLN A 445 -21.65 -48.62 38.97
N GLN A 446 -20.82 -49.57 39.42
CA GLN A 446 -19.38 -49.40 39.51
C GLN A 446 -18.75 -49.09 38.14
N LYS A 447 -19.17 -49.79 37.08
CA LYS A 447 -18.68 -49.56 35.72
C LYS A 447 -19.10 -48.19 35.17
N ILE A 448 -20.31 -47.72 35.50
CA ILE A 448 -20.78 -46.38 35.15
C ILE A 448 -19.92 -45.32 35.85
N GLU A 449 -19.61 -45.52 37.14
CA GLU A 449 -18.80 -44.59 37.92
C GLU A 449 -17.35 -44.51 37.44
N GLU A 450 -16.74 -45.66 37.11
CA GLU A 450 -15.42 -45.73 36.49
C GLU A 450 -15.39 -45.01 35.14
N ASN A 451 -16.41 -45.23 34.29
CA ASN A 451 -16.51 -44.56 33.00
C ASN A 451 -16.72 -43.03 33.14
N ASN A 452 -17.50 -42.60 34.14
CA ASN A 452 -17.68 -41.17 34.45
C ASN A 452 -16.37 -40.53 34.93
N LYS A 453 -15.57 -41.25 35.74
CA LYS A 453 -14.25 -40.81 36.15
C LYS A 453 -13.31 -40.66 34.94
N ASN A 454 -13.23 -41.69 34.09
CA ASN A 454 -12.41 -41.65 32.87
C ASN A 454 -12.82 -40.51 31.93
N LYS A 455 -14.13 -40.26 31.76
CA LYS A 455 -14.65 -39.13 30.97
C LYS A 455 -14.24 -37.77 31.56
N LYS A 456 -14.22 -37.65 32.89
CA LYS A 456 -13.78 -36.43 33.58
C LYS A 456 -12.28 -36.19 33.38
N ASP A 457 -11.46 -37.24 33.48
CA ASP A 457 -10.02 -37.15 33.28
C ASP A 457 -9.69 -36.76 31.82
N LEU A 458 -10.35 -37.37 30.83
CA LEU A 458 -10.23 -36.98 29.42
C LEU A 458 -10.68 -35.53 29.16
N MET A 459 -11.69 -35.04 29.86
CA MET A 459 -12.16 -33.66 29.74
C MET A 459 -11.12 -32.66 30.29
N ILE A 460 -10.41 -33.03 31.36
CA ILE A 460 -9.30 -32.23 31.91
C ILE A 460 -8.14 -32.20 30.91
N GLU A 461 -7.74 -33.36 30.38
CA GLU A 461 -6.66 -33.46 29.37
C GLU A 461 -6.98 -32.65 28.10
N LEU A 462 -8.23 -32.73 27.61
CA LEU A 462 -8.69 -31.93 26.47
C LEU A 462 -8.61 -30.43 26.77
N LYS A 463 -8.99 -30.00 27.98
CA LYS A 463 -8.93 -28.59 28.39
C LYS A 463 -7.48 -28.09 28.48
N GLU A 464 -6.57 -28.89 29.02
CA GLU A 464 -5.14 -28.56 29.07
C GLU A 464 -4.51 -28.50 27.67
N SER A 465 -4.93 -29.37 26.76
CA SER A 465 -4.48 -29.34 25.36
C SER A 465 -4.96 -28.08 24.63
N LEU A 466 -6.23 -27.69 24.83
CA LEU A 466 -6.79 -26.44 24.30
C LEU A 466 -6.05 -25.21 24.84
N GLU A 467 -5.76 -25.15 26.14
CA GLU A 467 -5.02 -24.03 26.74
C GLU A 467 -3.58 -23.94 26.20
N LYS A 468 -2.91 -25.08 25.96
CA LYS A 468 -1.60 -25.12 25.29
C LYS A 468 -1.68 -24.65 23.84
N ALA A 469 -2.73 -25.04 23.10
CA ALA A 469 -2.94 -24.60 21.73
C ALA A 469 -3.17 -23.08 21.65
N ASP A 470 -3.99 -22.52 22.54
CA ASP A 470 -4.22 -21.07 22.65
C ASP A 470 -2.93 -20.30 22.99
N GLN A 471 -2.11 -20.84 23.89
CA GLN A 471 -0.82 -20.25 24.24
C GLN A 471 0.15 -20.25 23.04
N VAL A 472 0.24 -21.35 22.29
CA VAL A 472 1.06 -21.44 21.08
C VAL A 472 0.55 -20.48 19.99
N GLN A 473 -0.78 -20.37 19.82
CA GLN A 473 -1.38 -19.43 18.89
C GLN A 473 -1.00 -18.00 19.24
N LYS A 474 -1.12 -17.61 20.52
CA LYS A 474 -0.76 -16.27 20.98
C LYS A 474 0.72 -15.96 20.75
N GLU A 475 1.62 -16.91 21.01
CA GLU A 475 3.05 -16.74 20.74
C GLU A 475 3.37 -16.59 19.24
N CYS A 476 2.64 -17.30 18.37
CA CYS A 476 2.75 -17.14 16.92
C CYS A 476 2.24 -15.77 16.46
N GLU A 477 1.11 -15.30 16.99
CA GLU A 477 0.56 -13.96 16.72
C GLU A 477 1.52 -12.85 17.19
N ASP A 478 2.12 -12.98 18.37
CA ASP A 478 3.09 -12.02 18.89
C ASP A 478 4.38 -11.98 18.04
N LYS A 479 4.88 -13.14 17.60
CA LYS A 479 6.03 -13.22 16.68
C LYS A 479 5.71 -12.58 15.33
N LEU A 480 4.52 -12.82 14.79
CA LEU A 480 4.08 -12.24 13.52
C LEU A 480 3.93 -10.72 13.63
N ASN A 481 3.32 -10.24 14.72
CA ASN A 481 3.19 -8.80 14.99
C ASN A 481 4.56 -8.13 15.15
N LYS A 482 5.52 -8.78 15.80
CA LYS A 482 6.90 -8.28 15.90
C LYS A 482 7.55 -8.16 14.52
N GLN A 483 7.47 -9.18 13.68
CA GLN A 483 8.00 -9.16 12.31
C GLN A 483 7.32 -8.09 11.45
N PHE A 484 6.01 -7.91 11.60
CA PHE A 484 5.27 -6.88 10.88
C PHE A 484 5.70 -5.47 11.28
N ASN A 485 5.91 -5.24 12.59
CA ASN A 485 6.41 -3.96 13.10
C ASN A 485 7.84 -3.68 12.64
N GLU A 486 8.73 -4.67 12.64
CA GLU A 486 10.09 -4.55 12.12
C GLU A 486 10.09 -4.19 10.62
N LEU A 487 9.24 -4.85 9.83
CA LEU A 487 9.07 -4.54 8.41
C LEU A 487 8.51 -3.13 8.20
N ALA A 488 7.53 -2.71 9.00
CA ALA A 488 6.97 -1.37 8.93
C ALA A 488 8.01 -0.28 9.25
N VAL A 489 8.90 -0.52 10.23
CA VAL A 489 10.02 0.39 10.53
C VAL A 489 11.00 0.43 9.34
N ALA A 490 11.37 -0.73 8.78
CA ALA A 490 12.28 -0.79 7.63
C ALA A 490 11.70 -0.08 6.38
N ILE A 491 10.39 -0.15 6.16
CA ILE A 491 9.71 0.59 5.09
C ILE A 491 9.82 2.10 5.33
N ARG A 492 9.50 2.59 6.54
CA ARG A 492 9.63 4.03 6.87
C ARG A 492 11.06 4.53 6.72
N GLU A 493 12.06 3.76 7.17
CA GLU A 493 13.47 4.12 6.99
C GLU A 493 13.88 4.18 5.52
N ARG A 494 13.27 3.35 4.67
CA ARG A 494 13.50 3.39 3.22
C ARG A 494 12.82 4.60 2.59
N GLU A 495 11.60 4.93 2.99
CA GLU A 495 10.87 6.13 2.54
C GLU A 495 11.63 7.41 2.92
N VAL A 496 12.15 7.51 4.14
CA VAL A 496 13.01 8.63 4.56
C VAL A 496 14.27 8.72 3.70
N ARG A 497 14.95 7.60 3.44
CA ARG A 497 16.13 7.57 2.54
C ARG A 497 15.80 8.01 1.12
N ILE A 498 14.64 7.60 0.57
CA ILE A 498 14.18 8.03 -0.75
C ILE A 498 13.95 9.54 -0.74
N ALA A 499 13.23 10.07 0.26
CA ALA A 499 12.97 11.51 0.37
C ALA A 499 14.27 12.33 0.51
N THR A 500 15.27 11.83 1.25
CA THR A 500 16.59 12.47 1.34
C THR A 500 17.31 12.49 -0.01
N LEU A 501 17.35 11.36 -0.73
CA LEU A 501 17.98 11.29 -2.05
C LEU A 501 17.25 12.14 -3.10
N GLU A 502 15.92 12.21 -3.03
CA GLU A 502 15.11 13.09 -3.89
C GLU A 502 15.43 14.56 -3.61
N GLY A 503 15.53 14.96 -2.34
CA GLY A 503 15.93 16.32 -1.95
C GLY A 503 17.37 16.66 -2.38
N GLU A 504 18.31 15.72 -2.27
CA GLU A 504 19.68 15.89 -2.78
C GLU A 504 19.69 16.05 -4.31
N HIS A 505 18.91 15.26 -5.04
CA HIS A 505 18.77 15.37 -6.49
C HIS A 505 18.15 16.71 -6.92
N GLU A 506 17.11 17.17 -6.22
CA GLU A 506 16.47 18.46 -6.47
C GLU A 506 17.44 19.61 -6.23
N ALA A 507 18.21 19.57 -5.13
CA ALA A 507 19.26 20.54 -4.86
C ALA A 507 20.35 20.55 -5.94
N ILE A 508 20.75 19.39 -6.47
CA ILE A 508 21.70 19.31 -7.59
C ILE A 508 21.10 19.95 -8.85
N ILE A 509 19.84 19.67 -9.17
CA ILE A 509 19.15 20.26 -10.33
C ILE A 509 19.10 21.79 -10.19
N ASP A 510 18.75 22.31 -9.01
CA ASP A 510 18.74 23.75 -8.73
C ASP A 510 20.13 24.38 -8.89
N THR A 511 21.18 23.72 -8.38
CA THR A 511 22.56 24.22 -8.56
C THR A 511 22.97 24.24 -10.02
N MET A 512 22.66 23.19 -10.79
CA MET A 512 22.93 23.13 -12.23
C MET A 512 22.16 24.20 -13.01
N GLN A 513 20.91 24.46 -12.62
CA GLN A 513 20.07 25.49 -13.24
C GLN A 513 20.61 26.90 -12.96
N ARG A 514 21.04 27.19 -11.72
CA ARG A 514 21.71 28.46 -11.39
C ARG A 514 23.04 28.63 -12.12
N GLU A 515 23.86 27.57 -12.22
CA GLU A 515 25.10 27.61 -12.99
C GLU A 515 24.82 27.90 -14.47
N LYS A 516 23.76 27.31 -15.04
CA LYS A 516 23.33 27.59 -16.41
C LYS A 516 22.89 29.04 -16.59
N GLU A 517 22.13 29.60 -15.64
CA GLU A 517 21.71 31.01 -15.65
C GLU A 517 22.91 31.96 -15.57
N LEU A 518 23.86 31.70 -14.67
CA LEU A 518 25.10 32.49 -14.55
C LEU A 518 25.95 32.43 -15.83
N LEU A 519 26.09 31.25 -16.43
CA LEU A 519 26.78 31.11 -17.72
C LEU A 519 26.05 31.86 -18.84
N GLN A 520 24.72 31.89 -18.81
CA GLN A 520 23.92 32.62 -19.77
C GLN A 520 24.07 34.15 -19.60
N GLU A 521 24.08 34.64 -18.37
CA GLU A 521 24.41 36.04 -18.05
C GLU A 521 25.84 36.41 -18.51
N GLU A 522 26.82 35.54 -18.29
CA GLU A 522 28.20 35.77 -18.76
C GLU A 522 28.28 35.82 -20.29
N ILE A 523 27.55 34.94 -21.00
CA ILE A 523 27.44 34.98 -22.46
C ILE A 523 26.80 36.29 -22.93
N GLU A 524 25.76 36.77 -22.25
CA GLU A 524 25.07 38.01 -22.59
C GLU A 524 25.93 39.25 -22.32
N GLU A 525 26.67 39.29 -21.20
CA GLU A 525 27.67 40.32 -20.94
C GLU A 525 28.80 40.33 -21.98
N LEU A 526 29.31 39.15 -22.36
CA LEU A 526 30.34 39.03 -23.39
C LEU A 526 29.83 39.48 -24.76
N SER A 527 28.56 39.19 -25.07
CA SER A 527 27.89 39.64 -26.28
C SER A 527 27.76 41.17 -26.31
N GLN A 528 27.33 41.80 -25.21
CA GLN A 528 27.27 43.26 -25.09
C GLN A 528 28.66 43.91 -25.18
N LYS A 529 29.69 43.33 -24.54
CA LYS A 529 31.07 43.82 -24.66
C LYS A 529 31.58 43.71 -26.10
N LEU A 530 31.26 42.62 -26.80
CA LEU A 530 31.61 42.44 -28.20
C LEU A 530 30.92 43.50 -29.08
N GLU A 531 29.66 43.81 -28.82
CA GLU A 531 28.90 44.82 -29.55
C GLU A 531 29.47 46.24 -29.33
N LEU A 532 29.85 46.58 -28.09
CA LEU A 532 30.56 47.84 -27.81
C LEU A 532 31.92 47.92 -28.52
N VAL A 533 32.69 46.84 -28.55
CA VAL A 533 33.97 46.80 -29.28
C VAL A 533 33.75 46.95 -30.79
N LEU A 534 32.69 46.33 -31.34
CA LEU A 534 32.32 46.53 -32.75
C LEU A 534 31.97 47.99 -33.02
N GLN A 535 31.19 48.63 -32.15
CA GLN A 535 30.86 50.06 -32.28
C GLN A 535 32.12 50.94 -32.17
N GLU A 536 33.03 50.69 -31.23
CA GLU A 536 34.31 51.41 -31.14
C GLU A 536 35.17 51.23 -32.40
N MET A 537 35.14 50.04 -33.00
CA MET A 537 35.86 49.77 -34.24
C MET A 537 35.23 50.52 -35.42
N GLU A 538 33.90 50.59 -35.50
CA GLU A 538 33.18 51.40 -36.51
C GLU A 538 33.47 52.89 -36.35
N GLU A 539 33.47 53.41 -35.12
CA GLU A 539 33.84 54.81 -34.82
C GLU A 539 35.29 55.10 -35.19
N LYS A 540 36.23 54.18 -34.91
CA LYS A 540 37.63 54.31 -35.33
C LYS A 540 37.78 54.24 -36.84
N GLU A 541 37.06 53.36 -37.52
CA GLU A 541 37.03 53.28 -38.98
C GLU A 541 36.56 54.61 -39.58
N TYR A 542 35.50 55.20 -39.02
CA TYR A 542 35.01 56.52 -39.39
C TYR A 542 36.05 57.62 -39.14
N CYS A 543 36.69 57.65 -37.96
CA CYS A 543 37.76 58.60 -37.65
C CYS A 543 38.96 58.44 -38.59
N ILE A 544 39.33 57.21 -38.96
CA ILE A 544 40.39 56.95 -39.94
C ILE A 544 40.00 57.48 -41.32
N GLN A 545 38.74 57.33 -41.73
CA GLN A 545 38.23 57.90 -42.98
C GLN A 545 38.27 59.44 -42.95
N GLU A 546 37.86 60.06 -41.84
CA GLU A 546 37.91 61.50 -41.66
C GLU A 546 39.35 62.02 -41.60
N LEU A 547 40.24 61.34 -40.87
CA LEU A 547 41.67 61.65 -40.84
C LEU A 547 42.33 61.45 -42.20
N LYS A 548 41.95 60.43 -42.98
CA LYS A 548 42.42 60.29 -44.37
C LYS A 548 41.97 61.49 -45.19
N ALA A 549 40.69 61.86 -45.14
CA ALA A 549 40.16 63.04 -45.84
C ALA A 549 40.85 64.35 -45.38
N MET A 550 41.13 64.49 -44.09
CA MET A 550 41.86 65.62 -43.54
C MET A 550 43.34 65.60 -43.92
N THR A 551 44.02 64.45 -43.91
CA THR A 551 45.42 64.34 -44.35
C THR A 551 45.53 64.65 -45.84
N ASP A 552 44.55 64.21 -46.63
CA ASP A 552 44.39 64.58 -48.04
C ASP A 552 44.14 66.11 -48.20
N GLN A 553 43.53 66.77 -47.21
CA GLN A 553 43.35 68.23 -47.14
C GLN A 553 44.52 69.01 -46.50
N LYS A 554 45.33 68.38 -45.64
CA LYS A 554 46.17 69.05 -44.63
C LYS A 554 47.64 68.75 -44.85
N ASN A 555 48.13 69.30 -45.95
CA ASN A 555 49.53 69.67 -46.15
C ASN A 555 49.90 70.99 -45.45
N SER A 556 49.33 71.33 -44.28
CA SER A 556 49.60 72.61 -43.59
C SER A 556 49.22 72.65 -42.09
N ASN A 557 50.24 72.83 -41.23
CA ASN A 557 50.25 73.49 -39.89
C ASN A 557 50.11 72.68 -38.56
N ASP A 558 50.91 73.12 -37.58
CA ASP A 558 51.48 72.43 -36.39
C ASP A 558 50.75 72.61 -35.02
N SER A 559 49.48 73.02 -34.97
CA SER A 559 48.85 73.39 -33.67
C SER A 559 48.17 72.24 -32.88
N GLU A 560 48.12 71.01 -33.41
CA GLU A 560 47.32 69.90 -32.85
C GLU A 560 48.06 68.97 -31.87
N MET A 561 49.35 69.24 -31.60
CA MET A 561 50.19 68.33 -30.83
C MET A 561 49.87 68.29 -29.32
N LEU A 562 49.14 69.29 -28.80
CA LEU A 562 48.78 69.40 -27.39
C LEU A 562 47.56 68.54 -27.00
N ASP A 563 46.51 68.51 -27.82
CA ASP A 563 45.30 67.70 -27.54
C ASP A 563 45.58 66.20 -27.66
N LEU A 564 46.45 65.81 -28.61
CA LEU A 564 46.93 64.43 -28.74
C LEU A 564 47.69 63.95 -27.49
N LYS A 565 48.38 64.86 -26.80
CA LYS A 565 49.15 64.53 -25.59
C LYS A 565 48.26 64.23 -24.39
N GLU A 566 47.13 64.93 -24.25
CA GLU A 566 46.16 64.68 -23.17
C GLU A 566 45.37 63.37 -23.41
N GLN A 567 45.01 63.08 -24.66
CA GLN A 567 44.38 61.80 -25.02
C GLN A 567 45.32 60.61 -24.77
N LEU A 568 46.62 60.75 -25.08
CA LEU A 568 47.65 59.76 -24.76
C LEU A 568 47.76 59.48 -23.25
N GLN A 569 47.60 60.51 -22.41
CA GLN A 569 47.67 60.36 -20.97
C GLN A 569 46.45 59.63 -20.38
N LYS A 570 45.24 59.83 -20.93
CA LYS A 570 44.05 59.05 -20.55
C LYS A 570 44.18 57.58 -20.95
N LEU A 571 44.67 57.32 -22.16
CA LEU A 571 44.93 55.95 -22.63
C LEU A 571 45.95 55.23 -21.74
N SER A 572 46.99 55.93 -21.29
CA SER A 572 47.99 55.36 -20.37
C SER A 572 47.40 54.91 -19.02
N LYS A 573 46.41 55.61 -18.49
CA LYS A 573 45.76 55.23 -17.22
C LYS A 573 44.84 54.02 -17.38
N ASN A 574 44.12 53.95 -18.50
CA ASN A 574 43.30 52.77 -18.80
C ASN A 574 44.18 51.53 -19.00
N ASP A 575 45.35 51.68 -19.62
CA ASP A 575 46.32 50.59 -19.79
C ASP A 575 46.81 50.02 -18.44
N GLU A 576 47.02 50.86 -17.42
CA GLU A 576 47.37 50.38 -16.07
C GLU A 576 46.23 49.58 -15.41
N HIS A 577 44.99 50.06 -15.48
CA HIS A 577 43.85 49.36 -14.91
C HIS A 577 43.62 47.99 -15.57
N TRP A 578 43.79 47.90 -16.89
CA TRP A 578 43.70 46.62 -17.60
C TRP A 578 44.83 45.66 -17.21
N LYS A 579 46.05 46.15 -16.99
CA LYS A 579 47.15 45.33 -16.48
C LYS A 579 46.83 44.74 -15.12
N GLU A 580 46.27 45.52 -14.19
CA GLU A 580 45.93 45.05 -12.84
C GLU A 580 44.84 43.95 -12.87
N LYS A 581 43.82 44.12 -13.71
CA LYS A 581 42.78 43.10 -13.91
C LYS A 581 43.32 41.81 -14.52
N VAL A 582 44.24 41.91 -15.49
CA VAL A 582 44.92 40.75 -16.09
C VAL A 582 45.75 40.01 -15.03
N PHE A 583 46.49 40.72 -14.19
CA PHE A 583 47.25 40.11 -13.09
C PHE A 583 46.37 39.33 -12.09
N ALA A 584 45.20 39.87 -11.73
CA ALA A 584 44.28 39.18 -10.81
C ALA A 584 43.73 37.87 -11.40
N LEU A 585 43.40 37.87 -12.70
CA LEU A 585 42.93 36.68 -13.40
C LEU A 585 44.04 35.63 -13.57
N GLU A 586 45.26 36.08 -13.88
CA GLU A 586 46.43 35.19 -13.94
C GLU A 586 46.69 34.50 -12.60
N TYR A 587 46.52 35.20 -11.47
CA TYR A 587 46.67 34.61 -10.14
C TYR A 587 45.62 33.53 -9.86
N ARG A 588 44.34 33.81 -10.13
CA ARG A 588 43.25 32.84 -9.93
C ARG A 588 43.41 31.60 -10.80
N LEU A 589 43.84 31.78 -12.05
CA LEU A 589 44.12 30.67 -12.96
C LEU A 589 45.28 29.81 -12.45
N LYS A 590 46.31 30.43 -11.88
CA LYS A 590 47.47 29.73 -11.30
C LYS A 590 47.08 28.86 -10.10
N ASP A 591 46.17 29.32 -9.24
CA ASP A 591 45.66 28.56 -8.10
C ASP A 591 44.81 27.36 -8.55
N GLN A 592 43.92 27.55 -9.53
CA GLN A 592 43.14 26.45 -10.10
C GLN A 592 44.05 25.39 -10.78
N LEU A 593 45.08 25.83 -11.50
CA LEU A 593 46.08 24.93 -12.09
C LEU A 593 46.87 24.16 -11.02
N ALA A 594 47.17 24.77 -9.86
CA ALA A 594 47.83 24.11 -8.75
C ALA A 594 46.92 23.02 -8.13
N ALA A 595 45.64 23.31 -7.91
CA ALA A 595 44.66 22.35 -7.43
C ALA A 595 44.50 21.16 -8.39
N TYR A 596 44.38 21.45 -9.70
CA TYR A 596 44.28 20.42 -10.75
C TYR A 596 45.53 19.54 -10.81
N ARG A 597 46.74 20.11 -10.71
CA ARG A 597 47.99 19.33 -10.64
C ARG A 597 48.04 18.41 -9.42
N SER A 598 47.56 18.86 -8.27
CA SER A 598 47.48 18.04 -7.05
C SER A 598 46.51 16.87 -7.21
N LEU A 599 45.34 17.10 -7.80
CA LEU A 599 44.35 16.05 -8.08
C LEU A 599 44.88 15.05 -9.12
N LYS A 600 45.48 15.54 -10.21
CA LYS A 600 46.12 14.71 -11.23
C LYS A 600 47.22 13.83 -10.63
N HIS A 601 48.05 14.38 -9.75
CA HIS A 601 49.09 13.62 -9.07
C HIS A 601 48.52 12.50 -8.17
N LYS A 602 47.45 12.78 -7.41
CA LYS A 602 46.76 11.75 -6.62
C LYS A 602 46.20 10.64 -7.52
N TRP A 603 45.59 11.00 -8.64
CA TRP A 603 45.05 10.04 -9.60
C TRP A 603 46.13 9.17 -10.23
N THR A 604 47.26 9.75 -10.66
CA THR A 604 48.39 8.97 -11.21
C THR A 604 48.98 8.02 -10.17
N MET A 605 49.11 8.45 -8.91
CA MET A 605 49.61 7.61 -7.82
C MET A 605 48.68 6.42 -7.55
N THR A 606 47.36 6.63 -7.57
CA THR A 606 46.38 5.53 -7.43
C THR A 606 46.41 4.59 -8.63
N SER A 607 46.53 5.12 -9.84
CA SER A 607 46.65 4.32 -11.06
C SER A 607 47.91 3.45 -11.06
N GLU A 608 49.05 4.00 -10.67
CA GLU A 608 50.32 3.25 -10.54
C GLU A 608 50.23 2.14 -9.47
N LYS A 609 49.55 2.40 -8.34
CA LYS A 609 49.28 1.37 -7.33
C LYS A 609 48.43 0.24 -7.89
N ASN A 610 47.35 0.56 -8.59
CA ASN A 610 46.47 -0.43 -9.23
C ASN A 610 47.22 -1.25 -10.29
N GLU A 611 48.10 -0.61 -11.08
CA GLU A 611 48.92 -1.30 -12.07
C GLU A 611 49.93 -2.27 -11.40
N LYS A 612 50.57 -1.86 -10.30
CA LYS A 612 51.43 -2.75 -9.51
C LYS A 612 50.66 -3.94 -8.95
N LEU A 613 49.44 -3.71 -8.46
CA LEU A 613 48.57 -4.75 -7.89
C LEU A 613 48.12 -5.74 -8.97
N ASN A 614 47.76 -5.24 -10.16
CA ASN A 614 47.46 -6.08 -11.32
C ASN A 614 48.68 -6.89 -11.78
N LYS A 615 49.87 -6.30 -11.81
CA LYS A 615 51.12 -7.02 -12.13
C LYS A 615 51.41 -8.12 -11.12
N LEU A 616 51.21 -7.86 -9.82
CA LEU A 616 51.37 -8.87 -8.76
C LEU A 616 50.33 -9.99 -8.88
N LEU A 617 49.08 -9.68 -9.22
CA LEU A 617 48.04 -10.70 -9.46
C LEU A 617 48.37 -11.59 -10.66
N VAL A 618 48.82 -11.01 -11.78
CA VAL A 618 49.23 -11.76 -12.97
C VAL A 618 50.47 -12.61 -12.69
N GLN A 619 51.46 -12.06 -11.97
CA GLN A 619 52.65 -12.81 -11.57
C GLN A 619 52.29 -13.96 -10.63
N SER A 620 51.39 -13.74 -9.66
CA SER A 620 50.90 -14.79 -8.76
C SER A 620 50.17 -15.92 -9.51
N ARG A 621 49.40 -15.60 -10.56
CA ARG A 621 48.78 -16.61 -11.42
C ARG A 621 49.83 -17.43 -12.18
N LYS A 622 50.82 -16.75 -12.76
CA LYS A 622 51.90 -17.40 -13.51
C LYS A 622 52.81 -18.26 -12.62
N ASP A 623 53.07 -17.80 -11.39
CA ASP A 623 53.88 -18.54 -10.41
C ASP A 623 53.12 -19.78 -9.90
N ALA A 624 51.80 -19.69 -9.72
CA ALA A 624 50.94 -20.83 -9.38
C ALA A 624 50.92 -21.91 -10.48
N GLU A 625 51.04 -21.53 -11.75
CA GLU A 625 51.17 -22.48 -12.87
C GLU A 625 52.56 -23.14 -12.96
N SER A 626 53.59 -22.53 -12.35
CA SER A 626 55.00 -22.94 -12.51
C SER A 626 55.52 -23.96 -11.49
N ASN A 627 54.69 -24.48 -10.58
CA ASN A 627 55.05 -25.50 -9.56
C ASN A 627 56.29 -25.15 -8.68
N LEU A 628 56.68 -23.87 -8.59
CA LEU A 628 57.81 -23.41 -7.79
C LEU A 628 57.36 -22.93 -6.40
N LYS A 629 57.64 -23.78 -5.39
CA LYS A 629 57.63 -23.55 -3.93
C LYS A 629 56.52 -22.62 -3.38
N PRO A 630 55.48 -23.18 -2.73
CA PRO A 630 54.32 -22.42 -2.18
C PRO A 630 54.69 -21.32 -1.16
N ASN A 631 55.90 -21.38 -0.59
CA ASN A 631 56.33 -20.51 0.51
C ASN A 631 56.49 -19.02 0.13
N LYS A 632 56.77 -18.68 -1.15
CA LYS A 632 56.88 -17.26 -1.57
C LYS A 632 55.52 -16.60 -1.85
N ALA A 633 54.60 -17.34 -2.48
CA ALA A 633 53.25 -16.85 -2.72
C ALA A 633 52.50 -16.62 -1.40
N GLU A 634 52.69 -17.52 -0.42
CA GLU A 634 52.14 -17.37 0.93
C GLU A 634 52.67 -16.12 1.64
N GLN A 635 53.97 -15.81 1.54
CA GLN A 635 54.55 -14.57 2.08
C GLN A 635 53.99 -13.30 1.42
N ILE A 636 53.78 -13.31 0.09
CA ILE A 636 53.19 -12.18 -0.63
C ILE A 636 51.72 -11.99 -0.22
N LEU A 637 50.95 -13.07 -0.11
CA LEU A 637 49.56 -13.03 0.35
C LEU A 637 49.45 -12.55 1.79
N GLN A 638 50.34 -12.98 2.69
CA GLN A 638 50.39 -12.49 4.06
C GLN A 638 50.69 -10.98 4.11
N ARG A 639 51.63 -10.50 3.29
CA ARG A 639 51.95 -9.07 3.20
C ARG A 639 50.78 -8.25 2.65
N LEU A 640 50.15 -8.68 1.55
CA LEU A 640 48.96 -8.02 1.01
C LEU A 640 47.80 -8.02 2.00
N SER A 641 47.60 -9.12 2.73
CA SER A 641 46.57 -9.22 3.77
C SER A 641 46.85 -8.32 4.97
N TYR A 642 48.11 -8.00 5.24
CA TYR A 642 48.49 -7.02 6.26
C TYR A 642 48.25 -5.59 5.75
N GLU A 643 48.70 -5.27 4.53
CA GLU A 643 48.51 -3.95 3.91
C GLU A 643 47.02 -3.60 3.76
N LEU A 644 46.19 -4.56 3.32
CA LEU A 644 44.72 -4.39 3.25
C LEU A 644 44.09 -4.19 4.63
N ARG A 645 44.56 -4.91 5.65
CA ARG A 645 44.06 -4.71 7.02
C ARG A 645 44.40 -3.32 7.55
N GLN A 646 45.62 -2.85 7.27
CA GLN A 646 46.04 -1.51 7.66
C GLN A 646 45.24 -0.42 6.92
N GLU A 647 45.01 -0.58 5.61
CA GLU A 647 44.20 0.38 4.84
C GLU A 647 42.73 0.39 5.29
N LEU A 648 42.16 -0.77 5.62
CA LEU A 648 40.83 -0.86 6.22
C LEU A 648 40.76 -0.20 7.60
N GLU A 649 41.79 -0.35 8.42
CA GLU A 649 41.87 0.29 9.73
C GLU A 649 41.99 1.82 9.61
N ASP A 650 42.83 2.32 8.70
CA ASP A 650 42.96 3.75 8.42
C ASP A 650 41.66 4.34 7.84
N LYS A 651 40.98 3.62 6.94
CA LYS A 651 39.64 4.00 6.44
C LYS A 651 38.58 3.99 7.52
N SER A 652 38.64 3.04 8.46
CA SER A 652 37.77 3.03 9.64
C SER A 652 38.00 4.27 10.50
N ARG A 653 39.27 4.64 10.76
CA ARG A 653 39.62 5.86 11.52
C ARG A 653 39.14 7.14 10.82
N GLU A 654 39.30 7.23 9.50
CA GLU A 654 38.76 8.36 8.71
C GLU A 654 37.23 8.43 8.81
N CYS A 655 36.55 7.29 8.74
CA CYS A 655 35.09 7.20 8.90
C CYS A 655 34.65 7.65 10.30
N ASP A 656 35.36 7.24 11.36
CA ASP A 656 35.05 7.63 12.73
C ASP A 656 35.32 9.13 12.96
N GLN A 657 36.37 9.70 12.38
CA GLN A 657 36.59 11.16 12.40
C GLN A 657 35.48 11.92 11.66
N ALA A 658 35.00 11.40 10.53
CA ALA A 658 33.89 12.00 9.80
C ALA A 658 32.59 11.93 10.60
N LYS A 659 32.33 10.84 11.32
CA LYS A 659 31.19 10.72 12.24
C LYS A 659 31.27 11.74 13.38
N ILE A 660 32.44 11.94 13.98
CA ILE A 660 32.63 12.96 15.03
C ILE A 660 32.29 14.36 14.48
N ARG A 661 32.82 14.73 13.31
CA ARG A 661 32.49 16.03 12.68
C ARG A 661 30.99 16.16 12.37
N LEU A 662 30.34 15.09 11.92
CA LEU A 662 28.90 15.10 11.68
C LEU A 662 28.11 15.32 12.99
N THR A 663 28.53 14.70 14.09
CA THR A 663 27.91 14.95 15.40
C THR A 663 28.13 16.38 15.89
N GLU A 664 29.31 16.97 15.67
CA GLU A 664 29.58 18.38 15.97
C GLU A 664 28.67 19.31 15.15
N PHE A 665 28.50 19.07 13.85
CA PHE A 665 27.57 19.83 13.02
C PHE A 665 26.11 19.68 13.46
N GLN A 666 25.70 18.48 13.89
CA GLN A 666 24.34 18.26 14.41
C GLN A 666 24.10 19.03 15.70
N ILE A 667 25.09 19.11 16.59
CA ILE A 667 25.00 19.90 17.83
C ILE A 667 24.85 21.39 17.48
N LEU A 668 25.71 21.94 16.62
CA LEU A 668 25.63 23.33 16.18
C LEU A 668 24.29 23.66 15.49
N TYR A 669 23.77 22.74 14.68
CA TYR A 669 22.45 22.90 14.06
C TYR A 669 21.33 22.97 15.10
N ASN A 670 21.35 22.06 16.09
CA ASN A 670 20.35 22.06 17.16
C ASN A 670 20.43 23.34 18.02
N GLU A 671 21.63 23.84 18.30
CA GLU A 671 21.84 25.12 18.98
C GLU A 671 21.26 26.29 18.18
N GLN A 672 21.44 26.31 16.86
CA GLN A 672 20.86 27.33 15.98
C GLN A 672 19.33 27.26 15.95
N VAL A 673 18.74 26.05 15.96
CA VAL A 673 17.28 25.85 16.02
C VAL A 673 16.71 26.38 17.34
N GLU A 674 17.35 26.11 18.48
CA GLU A 674 16.92 26.66 19.77
C GLU A 674 17.05 28.18 19.83
N MET A 675 18.14 28.75 19.29
CA MET A 675 18.29 30.21 19.19
C MET A 675 17.17 30.84 18.34
N ASN A 676 16.81 30.23 17.21
CA ASN A 676 15.71 30.68 16.37
C ASN A 676 14.35 30.56 17.09
N ARG A 677 14.14 29.48 17.86
CA ARG A 677 12.94 29.27 18.68
C ARG A 677 12.79 30.35 19.75
N ASP A 678 13.87 30.73 20.40
CA ASP A 678 13.85 31.80 21.40
C ASP A 678 13.65 33.19 20.80
N LEU A 679 14.24 33.45 19.63
CA LEU A 679 13.98 34.68 18.88
C LEU A 679 12.50 34.77 18.46
N ALA A 680 11.90 33.67 18.00
CA ALA A 680 10.48 33.61 17.66
C ALA A 680 9.58 33.90 18.87
N LYS A 681 9.88 33.35 20.05
CA LYS A 681 9.15 33.67 21.30
C LYS A 681 9.28 35.15 21.66
N GLN A 682 10.45 35.76 21.47
CA GLN A 682 10.65 37.20 21.73
C GLN A 682 9.84 38.07 20.76
N LEU A 683 9.81 37.71 19.48
CA LEU A 683 9.00 38.39 18.47
C LEU A 683 7.51 38.29 18.81
N GLN A 684 7.02 37.09 19.17
CA GLN A 684 5.63 36.89 19.58
C GLN A 684 5.26 37.72 20.84
N ARG A 685 6.17 37.85 21.81
CA ARG A 685 5.94 38.73 22.97
C ARG A 685 5.84 40.20 22.55
N ARG A 686 6.67 40.66 21.62
CA ARG A 686 6.60 42.03 21.09
C ARG A 686 5.33 42.27 20.31
N GLU A 687 4.92 41.32 19.49
CA GLU A 687 3.66 41.34 18.76
C GLU A 687 2.46 41.46 19.72
N ASN A 688 2.41 40.64 20.78
CA ASN A 688 1.36 40.73 21.79
C ASN A 688 1.33 42.09 22.50
N MET A 689 2.49 42.67 22.82
CA MET A 689 2.57 44.03 23.40
C MET A 689 2.10 45.11 22.44
N LEU A 690 2.43 44.99 21.15
CA LEU A 690 1.96 45.91 20.11
C LEU A 690 0.44 45.79 19.92
N SER A 691 -0.10 44.57 19.82
CA SER A 691 -1.55 44.33 19.74
C SER A 691 -2.30 44.90 20.95
N HIS A 692 -1.75 44.74 22.16
CA HIS A 692 -2.33 45.36 23.35
C HIS A 692 -2.27 46.89 23.31
N SER A 693 -1.15 47.46 22.86
CA SER A 693 -0.98 48.92 22.73
C SER A 693 -1.89 49.53 21.65
N LEU A 694 -2.15 48.79 20.57
CA LEU A 694 -3.10 49.19 19.53
C LEU A 694 -4.54 49.13 20.04
N SER A 695 -4.91 48.06 20.77
CA SER A 695 -6.23 47.96 21.39
C SER A 695 -6.48 49.08 22.40
N THR A 696 -5.50 49.44 23.24
CA THR A 696 -5.64 50.57 24.17
C THR A 696 -5.75 51.90 23.41
N PHE A 697 -5.01 52.07 22.32
CA PHE A 697 -5.14 53.24 21.44
C PHE A 697 -6.55 53.36 20.84
N ASP A 698 -7.13 52.25 20.35
CA ASP A 698 -8.49 52.24 19.80
C ASP A 698 -9.52 52.62 20.86
N THR A 699 -9.42 52.09 22.09
CA THR A 699 -10.33 52.47 23.18
C THR A 699 -10.21 53.94 23.57
N LEU A 700 -9.00 54.51 23.55
CA LEU A 700 -8.77 55.93 23.82
C LEU A 700 -9.33 56.80 22.69
N LYS A 701 -9.23 56.34 21.45
CA LYS A 701 -9.82 57.01 20.28
C LYS A 701 -11.34 57.03 20.37
N GLU A 702 -11.97 55.90 20.67
CA GLU A 702 -13.42 55.82 20.91
C GLU A 702 -13.87 56.75 22.06
N HIS A 703 -13.12 56.78 23.16
CA HIS A 703 -13.41 57.66 24.28
C HIS A 703 -13.27 59.16 23.91
N LYS A 704 -12.26 59.50 23.10
CA LYS A 704 -12.08 60.85 22.57
C LYS A 704 -13.25 61.24 21.68
N GLU A 705 -13.65 60.40 20.72
CA GLU A 705 -14.79 60.65 19.84
C GLU A 705 -16.09 60.81 20.63
N PHE A 706 -16.28 60.00 21.68
CA PHE A 706 -17.40 60.14 22.61
C PHE A 706 -17.40 61.51 23.33
N MET A 707 -16.26 61.96 23.87
CA MET A 707 -16.18 63.28 24.50
C MET A 707 -16.36 64.43 23.51
N GLU A 708 -15.80 64.33 22.31
CA GLU A 708 -16.02 65.31 21.23
C GLU A 708 -17.51 65.43 20.88
N ASN A 709 -18.23 64.30 20.82
CA ASN A 709 -19.68 64.28 20.61
C ASN A 709 -20.47 64.97 21.74
N ILE A 710 -20.11 64.72 23.01
CA ILE A 710 -20.73 65.38 24.16
C ILE A 710 -20.50 66.90 24.11
N LEU A 711 -19.25 67.33 23.89
CA LEU A 711 -18.90 68.75 23.83
C LEU A 711 -19.63 69.44 22.67
N TYR A 712 -19.76 68.75 21.54
CA TYR A 712 -20.52 69.26 20.39
C TYR A 712 -22.01 69.42 20.69
N GLU A 713 -22.63 68.44 21.34
CA GLU A 713 -24.04 68.48 21.75
C GLU A 713 -24.29 69.62 22.74
N GLN A 714 -23.39 69.81 23.72
CA GLN A 714 -23.44 70.92 24.66
C GLN A 714 -23.30 72.29 23.97
N ALA A 715 -22.42 72.40 22.98
CA ALA A 715 -22.19 73.66 22.26
C ALA A 715 -23.32 74.05 21.29
N THR A 716 -24.01 73.06 20.71
CA THR A 716 -25.01 73.29 19.65
C THR A 716 -26.46 73.16 20.11
N GLY A 717 -26.70 72.68 21.34
CA GLY A 717 -28.03 72.62 21.96
C GLY A 717 -29.03 71.73 21.24
N THR A 718 -28.59 70.86 20.34
CA THR A 718 -29.45 70.00 19.51
C THR A 718 -28.77 68.67 19.20
N HIS A 719 -29.56 67.58 19.29
CA HIS A 719 -29.29 66.15 19.01
C HIS A 719 -27.90 65.75 18.47
N SER A 720 -27.29 64.76 19.12
CA SER A 720 -25.94 64.25 18.90
C SER A 720 -25.57 64.04 17.42
N PHE A 721 -24.29 64.23 17.08
CA PHE A 721 -23.78 64.15 15.70
C PHE A 721 -24.12 62.81 15.02
N ARG A 722 -24.20 61.72 15.79
CA ARG A 722 -24.57 60.38 15.32
C ARG A 722 -26.03 60.27 14.86
N GLU A 723 -26.94 60.96 15.54
CA GLU A 723 -28.36 60.99 15.13
C GLU A 723 -28.51 61.77 13.81
N ARG A 724 -27.68 62.78 13.55
CA ARG A 724 -27.71 63.52 12.28
C ARG A 724 -27.08 62.75 11.12
N SER A 725 -26.02 61.98 11.35
CA SER A 725 -25.42 61.15 10.30
C SER A 725 -26.37 60.03 9.88
N GLU A 726 -27.04 59.36 10.82
CA GLU A 726 -28.08 58.36 10.52
C GLU A 726 -29.31 58.98 9.83
N LEU A 727 -29.73 60.19 10.23
CA LEU A 727 -30.81 60.94 9.55
C LEU A 727 -30.43 61.45 8.15
N SER A 728 -29.14 61.64 7.86
CA SER A 728 -28.67 62.04 6.53
C SER A 728 -28.56 60.85 5.57
N VAL A 729 -28.31 59.64 6.09
CA VAL A 729 -28.31 58.40 5.30
C VAL A 729 -29.74 57.94 4.97
N MET A 730 -30.73 58.19 5.84
CA MET A 730 -32.15 57.91 5.51
C MET A 730 -32.83 58.92 4.56
N LYS A 731 -32.14 59.98 4.14
CA LYS A 731 -32.69 61.02 3.25
C LYS A 731 -32.26 60.92 1.78
N TYR A 732 -31.60 59.85 1.39
CA TYR A 732 -31.25 59.55 0.00
C TYR A 732 -31.77 58.21 -0.47
#